data_AF-A0A0F9K628-F1
#
_entry.id   AF-A0A0F9K628-F1
#
_cell.length_a   1.000
_cell.length_b   1.000
_cell.length_c   1.000
_cell.angle_alpha   90.00
_cell.angle_beta   90.00
_cell.angle_gamma   90.00
#
_symmetry.space_group_name_H-M   'P 1'
#
loop_
_entity.id
_entity.type
_entity.pdbx_description
1 polymer ?
#
loop_
_entity_poly.entity_id
_entity_poly.type
_entity_poly.pdbx_seq_one_letter_code
_entity_poly.pdbx_strand_id
1 'polypeptide(L)'
;SMNAGGSQSITITAYDQYGNAAAGYEGSKSLTFSGPGTAPDGTAPTVETTAIGTAVSVNFTAGVSDTGAATLIAYKAESISVDVSDGPIGSSGDPSYDLDLAVNPGAANNLAYSQQPTNTVAGSPITPAVTVEVRDQWNNVHTSDNTTSLGIAINSNPLGDGAFSGTTPRTASSGVATFNDLSIDKTGDGYTLDATSGGLTTATSSGFNIIAPPTIQFTSASSSGDEGTTPVNPELMLSAVSGQDVTVDYTLSGTATGGGTDYTLAAGTATITAGSTTTNIILTIVDDPLDEPIETIILTLSNPTNATLGANTVHTYTIIDNDAPLVLIISGTVTNGGSGLSGVVLNGLPGNPATDANGNYSAEVAAGWSGNVTPVKSGYAFSPSSQNYDNVTSNQAGQDYNYGPDWKPPENTEYNMVINGRVYYNAGVSASEGDWTAATGTEGESDARTASQIDAPSSKGGWLGAFATEGERECRGVTLVDSNGYFTLIVFSNVTSGENIAFKNWFLPDGPEYKSQKTLEFIANMVYDGLELHFNSPGFQYINLVSGWNWISFNTLPQNISLDAVFAAVAGSIEQVKTQTRSAIRVNGSWLGDLSDMSGISDGLMYRIKTSAAAILEVEGSAVVYDTPIPLVAGWNWTAYPPQASEQTETAVSSIMTQATQVKSQTQSVVKIGQDLVGDLEQISPGKGYTIWMDEPGTLIYPEGGSLEARGVESETIPSRYVSLDSALASDSRK
;
A
#
# COMPACT_ATOMS: atom_id res chain seq x y z
N SER A 1 -36.00 23.10 -72.96
CA SER A 1 -35.74 22.22 -71.80
C SER A 1 -36.70 21.04 -71.83
N MET A 2 -36.34 19.92 -71.23
CA MET A 2 -37.15 18.71 -71.10
C MET A 2 -36.89 18.05 -69.74
N ASN A 3 -37.73 17.10 -69.32
CA ASN A 3 -37.41 16.25 -68.17
C ASN A 3 -36.75 14.95 -68.66
N ALA A 4 -35.93 14.34 -67.81
CA ALA A 4 -35.32 13.04 -68.08
C ALA A 4 -36.39 12.02 -68.51
N GLY A 5 -36.09 11.29 -69.59
CA GLY A 5 -36.98 10.31 -70.24
C GLY A 5 -38.21 10.88 -70.93
N GLY A 6 -38.41 12.20 -70.92
CA GLY A 6 -39.35 12.85 -71.84
C GLY A 6 -38.85 12.74 -73.28
N SER A 7 -39.75 12.87 -74.25
CA SER A 7 -39.39 12.94 -75.67
C SER A 7 -39.55 14.37 -76.19
N GLN A 8 -38.66 14.78 -77.08
CA GLN A 8 -38.68 16.08 -77.73
C GLN A 8 -38.40 15.90 -79.22
N SER A 9 -39.37 16.23 -80.08
CA SER A 9 -39.09 16.32 -81.51
C SER A 9 -38.14 17.48 -81.78
N ILE A 10 -37.11 17.23 -82.58
CA ILE A 10 -36.10 18.21 -82.99
C ILE A 10 -36.21 18.44 -84.50
N THR A 11 -36.03 19.70 -84.92
CA THR A 11 -36.03 20.07 -86.34
C THR A 11 -34.61 20.38 -86.77
N ILE A 12 -34.12 19.72 -87.81
CA ILE A 12 -32.80 19.94 -88.37
C ILE A 12 -32.96 20.74 -89.65
N THR A 13 -32.21 21.84 -89.77
CA THR A 13 -32.16 22.66 -90.99
C THR A 13 -30.74 22.63 -91.54
N ALA A 14 -30.59 22.18 -92.79
CA ALA A 14 -29.32 22.27 -93.50
C ALA A 14 -29.20 23.69 -94.08
N TYR A 15 -28.09 24.37 -93.84
CA TYR A 15 -27.81 25.71 -94.34
C TYR A 15 -26.77 25.70 -95.45
N ASP A 16 -26.92 26.59 -96.44
CA ASP A 16 -25.87 26.89 -97.41
C ASP A 16 -24.80 27.82 -96.81
N GLN A 17 -23.73 28.09 -97.57
CA GLN A 17 -22.63 28.97 -97.14
C GLN A 17 -23.05 30.43 -96.88
N TYR A 18 -24.28 30.81 -97.23
CA TYR A 18 -24.84 32.15 -97.03
C TYR A 18 -25.87 32.19 -95.90
N GLY A 19 -26.08 31.08 -95.19
CA GLY A 19 -27.04 30.98 -94.08
C GLY A 19 -28.50 30.81 -94.53
N ASN A 20 -28.78 30.43 -95.78
CA ASN A 20 -30.12 30.10 -96.23
C ASN A 20 -30.39 28.59 -96.12
N ALA A 21 -31.63 28.19 -95.90
CA ALA A 21 -32.00 26.76 -95.95
C ALA A 21 -31.63 26.16 -97.32
N ALA A 22 -30.83 25.10 -97.32
CA ALA A 22 -30.29 24.47 -98.50
C ALA A 22 -31.35 23.59 -99.18
N ALA A 23 -32.17 24.18 -100.05
CA ALA A 23 -33.30 23.47 -100.69
C ALA A 23 -32.90 22.20 -101.46
N GLY A 24 -31.64 22.07 -101.91
CA GLY A 24 -31.13 20.85 -102.57
C GLY A 24 -30.75 19.71 -101.61
N TYR A 25 -30.77 19.95 -100.30
CA TYR A 25 -30.52 18.93 -99.29
C TYR A 25 -31.84 18.19 -98.99
N GLU A 26 -32.13 17.17 -99.81
CA GLU A 26 -33.40 16.41 -99.78
C GLU A 26 -33.18 14.90 -99.64
N GLY A 27 -34.27 14.18 -99.29
CA GLY A 27 -34.31 12.73 -99.17
C GLY A 27 -33.79 12.21 -97.83
N SER A 28 -33.59 10.88 -97.74
CA SER A 28 -33.04 10.22 -96.55
C SER A 28 -31.56 10.54 -96.38
N LYS A 29 -31.18 10.99 -95.18
CA LYS A 29 -29.81 11.33 -94.78
C LYS A 29 -29.43 10.54 -93.53
N SER A 30 -28.19 10.09 -93.47
CA SER A 30 -27.65 9.37 -92.31
C SER A 30 -27.00 10.40 -91.38
N LEU A 31 -27.65 10.69 -90.26
CA LEU A 31 -27.20 11.70 -89.30
C LEU A 31 -26.71 11.06 -88.01
N THR A 32 -25.59 11.51 -87.48
CA THR A 32 -25.08 11.15 -86.15
C THR A 32 -25.26 12.33 -85.22
N PHE A 33 -25.95 12.11 -84.11
CA PHE A 33 -26.14 13.11 -83.06
C PHE A 33 -25.09 12.94 -81.96
N SER A 34 -24.72 14.04 -81.28
CA SER A 34 -23.82 14.06 -80.13
C SER A 34 -24.24 15.12 -79.11
N GLY A 35 -23.62 15.10 -77.91
CA GLY A 35 -23.89 16.07 -76.85
C GLY A 35 -24.41 15.39 -75.57
N PRO A 36 -25.71 15.02 -75.50
CA PRO A 36 -26.29 14.42 -74.31
C PRO A 36 -25.54 13.16 -73.85
N GLY A 37 -25.30 13.06 -72.55
CA GLY A 37 -24.60 11.97 -71.91
C GLY A 37 -25.51 10.86 -71.39
N THR A 38 -24.89 9.72 -71.06
CA THR A 38 -25.54 8.58 -70.39
C THR A 38 -25.93 8.93 -68.95
N ALA A 39 -27.14 8.58 -68.52
CA ALA A 39 -27.63 8.81 -67.17
C ALA A 39 -26.83 8.01 -66.11
N PRO A 40 -26.90 8.41 -64.82
CA PRO A 40 -26.17 7.73 -63.74
C PRO A 40 -26.51 6.24 -63.55
N ASP A 41 -27.69 5.79 -63.96
CA ASP A 41 -28.08 4.38 -63.99
C ASP A 41 -27.50 3.57 -65.19
N GLY A 42 -26.83 4.25 -66.13
CA GLY A 42 -26.28 3.66 -67.35
C GLY A 42 -27.18 3.78 -68.58
N THR A 43 -28.37 4.39 -68.48
CA THR A 43 -29.28 4.56 -69.61
C THR A 43 -28.76 5.61 -70.59
N ALA A 44 -28.50 5.20 -71.84
CA ALA A 44 -27.99 6.08 -72.90
C ALA A 44 -29.10 6.89 -73.58
N PRO A 45 -28.86 8.16 -73.95
CA PRO A 45 -29.84 8.97 -74.70
C PRO A 45 -30.03 8.45 -76.12
N THR A 46 -31.21 8.65 -76.68
CA THR A 46 -31.58 8.16 -78.02
C THR A 46 -32.13 9.26 -78.91
N VAL A 47 -31.92 9.12 -80.22
CA VAL A 47 -32.76 9.76 -81.24
C VAL A 47 -33.57 8.66 -81.90
N GLU A 48 -34.89 8.83 -81.88
CA GLU A 48 -35.84 7.73 -82.10
C GLU A 48 -35.55 6.61 -81.08
N THR A 49 -35.20 5.42 -81.56
CA THR A 49 -34.82 4.26 -80.75
C THR A 49 -33.31 3.98 -80.78
N THR A 50 -32.53 4.83 -81.45
CA THR A 50 -31.10 4.62 -81.68
C THR A 50 -30.28 5.48 -80.73
N ALA A 51 -29.29 4.89 -80.06
CA ALA A 51 -28.43 5.62 -79.13
C ALA A 51 -27.66 6.74 -79.84
N ILE A 52 -27.49 7.87 -79.14
CA ILE A 52 -26.60 8.97 -79.58
C ILE A 52 -25.20 8.44 -79.90
N GLY A 53 -24.54 9.03 -80.90
CA GLY A 53 -23.27 8.56 -81.46
C GLY A 53 -23.41 7.45 -82.52
N THR A 54 -24.62 6.92 -82.75
CA THR A 54 -24.94 6.01 -83.86
C THR A 54 -25.76 6.73 -84.92
N ALA A 55 -25.51 6.44 -86.19
CA ALA A 55 -26.18 7.12 -87.29
C ALA A 55 -27.65 6.70 -87.44
N VAL A 56 -28.54 7.69 -87.64
CA VAL A 56 -30.00 7.55 -87.80
C VAL A 56 -30.41 8.10 -89.16
N SER A 57 -31.37 7.43 -89.83
CA SER A 57 -31.92 7.92 -91.11
C SER A 57 -32.99 8.97 -90.86
N VAL A 58 -32.76 10.20 -91.32
CA VAL A 58 -33.70 11.34 -91.24
C VAL A 58 -34.04 11.81 -92.65
N ASN A 59 -35.33 11.97 -92.95
CA ASN A 59 -35.78 12.49 -94.25
C ASN A 59 -35.83 14.02 -94.24
N PHE A 60 -35.42 14.63 -95.36
CA PHE A 60 -35.45 16.08 -95.57
C PHE A 60 -36.29 16.45 -96.79
N THR A 61 -37.04 17.55 -96.66
CA THR A 61 -37.78 18.21 -97.72
C THR A 61 -37.33 19.68 -97.78
N ALA A 62 -36.83 20.12 -98.94
CA ALA A 62 -36.34 21.49 -99.15
C ALA A 62 -35.35 22.00 -98.06
N GLY A 63 -34.42 21.14 -97.61
CA GLY A 63 -33.38 21.51 -96.64
C GLY A 63 -33.78 21.45 -95.17
N VAL A 64 -35.03 21.08 -94.86
CA VAL A 64 -35.53 20.94 -93.47
C VAL A 64 -35.96 19.48 -93.24
N SER A 65 -35.67 18.93 -92.07
CA SER A 65 -36.10 17.58 -91.69
C SER A 65 -37.62 17.49 -91.64
N ASP A 66 -38.20 16.37 -92.10
CA ASP A 66 -39.64 16.13 -92.01
C ASP A 66 -40.12 16.18 -90.54
N THR A 67 -41.34 16.65 -90.31
CA THR A 67 -41.90 16.80 -88.96
C THR A 67 -41.89 15.46 -88.21
N GLY A 68 -41.22 15.41 -87.07
CA GLY A 68 -41.13 14.21 -86.24
C GLY A 68 -40.16 13.14 -86.77
N ALA A 69 -39.32 13.46 -87.76
CA ALA A 69 -38.32 12.54 -88.29
C ALA A 69 -37.11 12.33 -87.35
N ALA A 70 -37.00 13.13 -86.30
CA ALA A 70 -36.01 12.96 -85.24
C ALA A 70 -36.60 13.37 -83.88
N THR A 71 -36.66 12.40 -82.96
CA THR A 71 -37.22 12.55 -81.62
C THR A 71 -36.14 12.21 -80.61
N LEU A 72 -35.65 13.24 -79.91
CA LEU A 72 -34.64 13.09 -78.87
C LEU A 72 -35.29 12.64 -77.55
N ILE A 73 -34.69 11.63 -76.92
CA ILE A 73 -34.95 11.26 -75.53
C ILE A 73 -33.61 11.31 -74.79
N ALA A 74 -33.53 12.16 -73.78
CA ALA A 74 -32.37 12.29 -72.92
C ALA A 74 -32.72 11.89 -71.49
N TYR A 75 -31.80 11.18 -70.82
CA TYR A 75 -32.04 10.60 -69.49
C TYR A 75 -31.18 11.22 -68.40
N LYS A 76 -30.01 11.78 -68.73
CA LYS A 76 -29.15 12.44 -67.75
C LYS A 76 -29.64 13.86 -67.52
N ALA A 77 -29.82 14.24 -66.26
CA ALA A 77 -30.12 15.63 -65.91
C ALA A 77 -28.85 16.48 -66.08
N GLU A 78 -28.83 17.37 -67.06
CA GLU A 78 -27.69 18.21 -67.40
C GLU A 78 -28.12 19.40 -68.29
N SER A 79 -27.23 20.38 -68.45
CA SER A 79 -27.34 21.40 -69.49
C SER A 79 -26.23 21.19 -70.50
N ILE A 80 -26.59 20.96 -71.77
CA ILE A 80 -25.68 20.51 -72.81
C ILE A 80 -26.13 21.04 -74.18
N SER A 81 -25.20 21.21 -75.10
CA SER A 81 -25.49 21.53 -76.50
C SER A 81 -25.58 20.23 -77.31
N VAL A 82 -26.62 20.09 -78.13
CA VAL A 82 -26.79 18.93 -79.02
C VAL A 82 -26.30 19.28 -80.41
N ASP A 83 -25.41 18.43 -80.91
CA ASP A 83 -24.80 18.52 -82.23
C ASP A 83 -25.34 17.44 -83.17
N VAL A 84 -25.27 17.69 -84.48
CA VAL A 84 -25.61 16.73 -85.52
C VAL A 84 -24.64 16.81 -86.70
N SER A 85 -24.30 15.67 -87.28
CA SER A 85 -23.46 15.59 -88.48
C SER A 85 -23.94 14.50 -89.44
N ASP A 86 -23.84 14.74 -90.75
CA ASP A 86 -24.02 13.71 -91.79
C ASP A 86 -22.68 13.10 -92.26
N GLY A 87 -21.59 13.43 -91.56
CA GLY A 87 -20.20 13.13 -91.91
C GLY A 87 -19.47 14.38 -92.42
N PRO A 88 -19.66 14.81 -93.69
CA PRO A 88 -19.00 16.01 -94.22
C PRO A 88 -19.55 17.34 -93.68
N ILE A 89 -20.83 17.40 -93.33
CA ILE A 89 -21.53 18.58 -92.83
C ILE A 89 -21.87 18.32 -91.36
N GLY A 90 -21.74 19.33 -90.51
CA GLY A 90 -22.12 19.24 -89.11
C GLY A 90 -22.37 20.61 -88.48
N SER A 91 -23.10 20.62 -87.37
CA SER A 91 -23.28 21.82 -86.53
C SER A 91 -22.05 22.12 -85.68
N SER A 92 -21.19 21.12 -85.45
CA SER A 92 -20.05 21.25 -84.54
C SER A 92 -19.06 22.32 -85.01
N GLY A 93 -18.76 23.26 -84.11
CA GLY A 93 -17.77 24.32 -84.34
C GLY A 93 -18.32 25.74 -84.44
N ASP A 94 -19.65 25.91 -84.48
CA ASP A 94 -20.32 27.21 -84.34
C ASP A 94 -21.55 27.09 -83.42
N PRO A 95 -21.46 27.62 -82.18
CA PRO A 95 -22.54 27.52 -81.19
C PRO A 95 -23.89 28.10 -81.61
N SER A 96 -23.94 28.91 -82.68
CA SER A 96 -25.20 29.45 -83.19
C SER A 96 -26.07 28.41 -83.92
N TYR A 97 -25.48 27.26 -84.28
CA TYR A 97 -26.19 26.13 -84.90
C TYR A 97 -26.47 24.97 -83.93
N ASP A 98 -26.01 25.09 -82.69
CA ASP A 98 -26.21 24.07 -81.66
C ASP A 98 -27.61 24.18 -81.05
N LEU A 99 -28.15 23.04 -80.61
CA LEU A 99 -29.37 23.04 -79.80
C LEU A 99 -29.01 23.04 -78.31
N ASP A 100 -29.18 24.19 -77.64
CA ASP A 100 -29.04 24.29 -76.19
C ASP A 100 -30.17 23.52 -75.48
N LEU A 101 -29.80 22.44 -74.79
CA LEU A 101 -30.69 21.52 -74.11
C LEU A 101 -30.45 21.52 -72.60
N ALA A 102 -31.45 21.96 -71.85
CA ALA A 102 -31.54 21.68 -70.42
C ALA A 102 -32.45 20.48 -70.17
N VAL A 103 -31.89 19.40 -69.64
CA VAL A 103 -32.59 18.21 -69.16
C VAL A 103 -32.70 18.31 -67.63
N ASN A 104 -33.93 18.47 -67.13
CA ASN A 104 -34.21 18.43 -65.70
C ASN A 104 -34.36 16.97 -65.24
N PRO A 105 -34.14 16.67 -63.95
CA PRO A 105 -34.48 15.37 -63.38
C PRO A 105 -35.95 14.97 -63.66
N GLY A 106 -36.22 13.67 -63.71
CA GLY A 106 -37.57 13.10 -63.86
C GLY A 106 -38.46 13.34 -62.64
N ALA A 107 -39.47 12.48 -62.39
CA ALA A 107 -40.20 12.51 -61.11
C ALA A 107 -39.37 11.82 -60.00
N ALA A 108 -39.50 12.27 -58.75
CA ALA A 108 -38.82 11.66 -57.62
C ALA A 108 -39.26 10.20 -57.46
N ASN A 109 -38.31 9.30 -57.27
CA ASN A 109 -38.55 7.86 -57.31
C ASN A 109 -37.88 7.10 -56.17
N ASN A 110 -36.62 7.42 -55.86
CA ASN A 110 -35.84 6.71 -54.86
C ASN A 110 -34.95 7.65 -54.04
N LEU A 111 -34.49 7.15 -52.91
CA LEU A 111 -33.50 7.79 -52.06
C LEU A 111 -32.16 7.10 -52.21
N ALA A 112 -31.07 7.82 -51.95
CA ALA A 112 -29.74 7.23 -51.88
C ALA A 112 -28.83 8.00 -50.92
N TYR A 113 -28.04 7.28 -50.12
CA TYR A 113 -27.00 7.92 -49.32
C TYR A 113 -25.88 8.44 -50.22
N SER A 114 -25.58 9.74 -50.13
CA SER A 114 -24.43 10.36 -50.78
C SER A 114 -23.24 10.53 -49.83
N GLN A 115 -23.50 10.63 -48.52
CA GLN A 115 -22.51 10.46 -47.46
C GLN A 115 -23.04 9.41 -46.48
N GLN A 116 -22.34 8.28 -46.43
CA GLN A 116 -22.67 7.16 -45.53
C GLN A 116 -22.37 7.52 -44.07
N PRO A 117 -23.09 6.92 -43.09
CA PRO A 117 -22.67 6.95 -41.70
C PRO A 117 -21.33 6.23 -41.52
N THR A 118 -20.56 6.68 -40.55
CA THR A 118 -19.25 6.15 -40.16
C THR A 118 -19.30 5.58 -38.76
N ASN A 119 -18.30 4.78 -38.41
CA ASN A 119 -18.15 4.31 -37.04
C ASN A 119 -17.96 5.50 -36.09
N THR A 120 -18.67 5.50 -34.97
CA THR A 120 -18.57 6.59 -33.98
C THR A 120 -18.67 6.06 -32.56
N VAL A 121 -18.27 6.88 -31.60
CA VAL A 121 -18.39 6.56 -30.17
C VAL A 121 -19.85 6.68 -29.74
N ALA A 122 -20.29 5.77 -28.87
CA ALA A 122 -21.63 5.80 -28.27
C ALA A 122 -22.01 7.20 -27.76
N GLY A 123 -23.16 7.68 -28.19
CA GLY A 123 -23.75 8.98 -27.83
C GLY A 123 -23.16 10.17 -28.59
N SER A 124 -22.02 10.00 -29.27
CA SER A 124 -21.42 11.06 -30.09
C SER A 124 -22.13 11.20 -31.43
N PRO A 125 -22.20 12.42 -32.00
CA PRO A 125 -22.68 12.61 -33.36
C PRO A 125 -21.89 11.77 -34.38
N ILE A 126 -22.58 11.19 -35.35
CA ILE A 126 -21.96 10.53 -36.50
C ILE A 126 -21.31 11.62 -37.37
N THR A 127 -19.99 11.52 -37.55
CA THR A 127 -19.20 12.49 -38.32
C THR A 127 -18.30 11.78 -39.34
N PRO A 128 -18.23 12.25 -40.60
CA PRO A 128 -18.92 13.42 -41.17
C PRO A 128 -20.45 13.27 -41.23
N ALA A 129 -21.15 14.40 -41.41
CA ALA A 129 -22.61 14.44 -41.44
C ALA A 129 -23.18 13.53 -42.53
N VAL A 130 -24.23 12.79 -42.21
CA VAL A 130 -24.89 11.87 -43.14
C VAL A 130 -25.72 12.68 -44.14
N THR A 131 -25.64 12.35 -45.44
CA THR A 131 -26.44 13.01 -46.48
C THR A 131 -27.19 12.00 -47.33
N VAL A 132 -28.44 12.34 -47.65
CA VAL A 132 -29.34 11.52 -48.48
C VAL A 132 -29.88 12.37 -49.62
N GLU A 133 -29.76 11.85 -50.83
CA GLU A 133 -30.25 12.44 -52.07
C GLU A 133 -31.63 11.91 -52.44
N VAL A 134 -32.47 12.79 -52.97
CA VAL A 134 -33.70 12.45 -53.68
C VAL A 134 -33.36 12.29 -55.17
N ARG A 135 -33.66 11.13 -55.73
CA ARG A 135 -33.32 10.77 -57.11
C ARG A 135 -34.53 10.38 -57.94
N ASP A 136 -34.44 10.58 -59.26
CA ASP A 136 -35.41 10.02 -60.21
C ASP A 136 -35.10 8.54 -60.51
N GLN A 137 -35.92 7.93 -61.37
CA GLN A 137 -35.77 6.52 -61.73
C GLN A 137 -34.50 6.19 -62.54
N TRP A 138 -33.78 7.20 -63.03
CA TRP A 138 -32.50 7.08 -63.73
C TRP A 138 -31.30 7.50 -62.86
N ASN A 139 -31.52 7.63 -61.55
CA ASN A 139 -30.54 8.04 -60.54
C ASN A 139 -30.00 9.47 -60.70
N ASN A 140 -30.72 10.37 -61.38
CA ASN A 140 -30.39 11.79 -61.34
C ASN A 140 -30.85 12.43 -60.03
N VAL A 141 -30.02 13.28 -59.43
CA VAL A 141 -30.39 14.04 -58.23
C VAL A 141 -31.41 15.12 -58.59
N HIS A 142 -32.47 15.25 -57.79
CA HIS A 142 -33.50 16.28 -57.90
C HIS A 142 -33.03 17.65 -57.42
N THR A 143 -32.12 18.27 -58.16
CA THR A 143 -31.44 19.51 -57.74
C THR A 143 -32.36 20.72 -57.51
N SER A 144 -33.61 20.68 -57.97
CA SER A 144 -34.63 21.71 -57.71
C SER A 144 -35.51 21.42 -56.49
N ASP A 145 -35.40 20.23 -55.88
CA ASP A 145 -36.24 19.85 -54.74
C ASP A 145 -35.78 20.53 -53.44
N ASN A 146 -36.68 21.29 -52.84
CA ASN A 146 -36.48 21.97 -51.56
C ASN A 146 -37.63 21.66 -50.57
N THR A 147 -38.32 20.54 -50.79
CA THR A 147 -39.63 20.27 -50.16
C THR A 147 -39.75 18.87 -49.61
N THR A 148 -39.07 17.86 -50.18
CA THR A 148 -39.15 16.49 -49.68
C THR A 148 -38.59 16.42 -48.26
N SER A 149 -39.38 15.85 -47.34
CA SER A 149 -38.99 15.66 -45.94
C SER A 149 -38.53 14.22 -45.75
N LEU A 150 -37.26 14.02 -45.42
CA LEU A 150 -36.62 12.70 -45.29
C LEU A 150 -36.46 12.35 -43.81
N GLY A 151 -37.00 11.20 -43.41
CA GLY A 151 -36.79 10.62 -42.09
C GLY A 151 -35.66 9.60 -42.11
N ILE A 152 -34.85 9.59 -41.06
CA ILE A 152 -33.88 8.53 -40.75
C ILE A 152 -34.40 7.71 -39.57
N ALA A 153 -34.28 6.40 -39.66
CA ALA A 153 -34.54 5.46 -38.57
C ALA A 153 -33.51 4.33 -38.55
N ILE A 154 -33.28 3.72 -37.38
CA ILE A 154 -32.48 2.49 -37.29
C ILE A 154 -33.25 1.35 -37.96
N ASN A 155 -32.58 0.64 -38.87
CA ASN A 155 -33.09 -0.57 -39.50
C ASN A 155 -32.60 -1.81 -38.75
N SER A 156 -31.30 -2.09 -38.81
CA SER A 156 -30.68 -3.15 -38.00
C SER A 156 -30.20 -2.58 -36.67
N ASN A 157 -30.82 -3.06 -35.58
CA ASN A 157 -30.41 -2.81 -34.20
C ASN A 157 -29.91 -4.12 -33.58
N PRO A 158 -28.59 -4.36 -33.54
CA PRO A 158 -28.04 -5.65 -33.12
C PRO A 158 -28.40 -6.06 -31.68
N LEU A 159 -28.69 -5.09 -30.80
CA LEU A 159 -28.94 -5.32 -29.37
C LEU A 159 -30.32 -4.87 -28.89
N GLY A 160 -31.09 -4.15 -29.72
CA GLY A 160 -32.51 -3.85 -29.49
C GLY A 160 -32.82 -2.70 -28.53
N ASP A 161 -31.82 -2.05 -27.92
CA ASP A 161 -32.01 -1.11 -26.80
C ASP A 161 -31.33 0.27 -26.93
N GLY A 162 -30.62 0.56 -28.01
CA GLY A 162 -29.98 1.87 -28.22
C GLY A 162 -30.96 2.99 -28.56
N ALA A 163 -30.86 4.12 -27.85
CA ALA A 163 -31.60 5.33 -28.16
C ALA A 163 -31.01 6.01 -29.38
N PHE A 164 -31.84 6.13 -30.43
CA PHE A 164 -31.52 6.92 -31.61
C PHE A 164 -31.91 8.38 -31.36
N SER A 165 -30.94 9.29 -31.50
CA SER A 165 -31.12 10.73 -31.30
C SER A 165 -30.72 11.50 -32.56
N GLY A 166 -31.23 12.74 -32.67
CA GLY A 166 -30.95 13.64 -33.78
C GLY A 166 -32.22 14.20 -34.42
N THR A 167 -32.07 15.22 -35.26
CA THR A 167 -33.20 15.87 -35.91
C THR A 167 -33.64 15.06 -37.14
N THR A 168 -34.77 14.37 -37.01
CA THR A 168 -35.43 13.63 -38.09
C THR A 168 -36.95 13.87 -38.00
N PRO A 169 -37.64 14.23 -39.09
CA PRO A 169 -37.12 14.35 -40.46
C PRO A 169 -36.38 15.67 -40.75
N ARG A 170 -35.63 15.71 -41.86
CA ARG A 170 -35.01 16.92 -42.45
C ARG A 170 -35.53 17.14 -43.86
N THR A 171 -35.80 18.39 -44.22
CA THR A 171 -36.18 18.76 -45.58
C THR A 171 -34.94 18.81 -46.50
N ALA A 172 -35.06 18.24 -47.69
CA ALA A 172 -34.04 18.35 -48.72
C ALA A 172 -33.84 19.81 -49.15
N SER A 173 -32.60 20.18 -49.43
CA SER A 173 -32.22 21.44 -50.08
C SER A 173 -31.45 21.08 -51.34
N SER A 174 -31.91 21.56 -52.49
CA SER A 174 -31.40 21.15 -53.80
C SER A 174 -31.29 19.62 -53.98
N GLY A 175 -32.30 18.89 -53.51
CA GLY A 175 -32.38 17.43 -53.60
C GLY A 175 -31.57 16.67 -52.55
N VAL A 176 -30.91 17.35 -51.60
CA VAL A 176 -30.09 16.70 -50.56
C VAL A 176 -30.58 17.07 -49.17
N ALA A 177 -30.89 16.08 -48.33
CA ALA A 177 -31.06 16.28 -46.90
C ALA A 177 -29.76 15.97 -46.16
N THR A 178 -29.35 16.86 -45.26
CA THR A 178 -28.14 16.71 -44.42
C THR A 178 -28.53 16.52 -42.97
N PHE A 179 -27.98 15.48 -42.33
CA PHE A 179 -28.20 15.13 -40.94
C PHE A 179 -26.87 15.20 -40.18
N ASN A 180 -26.68 16.28 -39.43
CA ASN A 180 -25.41 16.61 -38.77
C ASN A 180 -25.41 16.33 -37.25
N ASP A 181 -26.47 15.73 -36.73
CA ASP A 181 -26.72 15.54 -35.29
C ASP A 181 -27.23 14.14 -34.96
N LEU A 182 -27.13 13.18 -35.89
CA LEU A 182 -27.53 11.78 -35.62
C LEU A 182 -26.55 11.13 -34.64
N SER A 183 -27.06 10.46 -33.62
CA SER A 183 -26.25 9.67 -32.68
C SER A 183 -27.00 8.45 -32.17
N ILE A 184 -26.24 7.45 -31.73
CA ILE A 184 -26.74 6.22 -31.09
C ILE A 184 -25.95 6.02 -29.80
N ASP A 185 -26.62 5.88 -28.67
CA ASP A 185 -25.99 5.82 -27.33
C ASP A 185 -25.53 4.42 -26.90
N LYS A 186 -25.79 3.41 -27.72
CA LYS A 186 -25.46 2.01 -27.42
C LYS A 186 -24.39 1.46 -28.34
N THR A 187 -23.37 0.88 -27.74
CA THR A 187 -22.29 0.18 -28.46
C THR A 187 -22.81 -1.06 -29.17
N GLY A 188 -22.38 -1.30 -30.40
CA GLY A 188 -22.72 -2.48 -31.18
C GLY A 188 -22.15 -2.41 -32.60
N ASP A 189 -21.93 -3.57 -33.20
CA ASP A 189 -21.39 -3.70 -34.54
C ASP A 189 -22.51 -3.95 -35.56
N GLY A 190 -22.42 -3.33 -36.73
CA GLY A 190 -23.33 -3.59 -37.84
C GLY A 190 -24.68 -2.87 -37.78
N TYR A 191 -24.75 -1.69 -37.17
CA TYR A 191 -25.90 -0.80 -37.32
C TYR A 191 -26.11 -0.42 -38.78
N THR A 192 -27.38 -0.28 -39.17
CA THR A 192 -27.78 0.30 -40.47
C THR A 192 -28.91 1.30 -40.26
N LEU A 193 -28.95 2.32 -41.11
CA LEU A 193 -29.97 3.37 -41.10
C LEU A 193 -30.81 3.29 -42.37
N ASP A 194 -32.13 3.34 -42.22
CA ASP A 194 -33.06 3.53 -43.33
C ASP A 194 -33.41 5.01 -43.50
N ALA A 195 -33.27 5.50 -44.72
CA ALA A 195 -33.77 6.79 -45.15
C ALA A 195 -35.11 6.61 -45.87
N THR A 196 -36.12 7.32 -45.40
CA THR A 196 -37.51 7.18 -45.85
C THR A 196 -38.14 8.53 -46.14
N SER A 197 -38.99 8.57 -47.15
CA SER A 197 -39.90 9.70 -47.41
C SER A 197 -41.11 9.16 -48.18
N GLY A 198 -42.31 9.56 -47.79
CA GLY A 198 -43.55 8.94 -48.25
C GLY A 198 -43.64 8.78 -49.76
N GLY A 199 -43.83 7.55 -50.23
CA GLY A 199 -43.98 7.20 -51.65
C GLY A 199 -42.67 6.99 -52.44
N LEU A 200 -41.51 7.34 -51.87
CA LEU A 200 -40.20 7.06 -52.47
C LEU A 200 -39.65 5.70 -52.03
N THR A 201 -38.86 5.08 -52.90
CA THR A 201 -38.13 3.85 -52.56
C THR A 201 -37.08 4.16 -51.48
N THR A 202 -37.16 3.45 -50.35
CA THR A 202 -36.24 3.55 -49.21
C THR A 202 -34.79 3.27 -49.61
N ALA A 203 -33.85 3.96 -48.97
CA ALA A 203 -32.42 3.62 -49.01
C ALA A 203 -31.97 3.08 -47.66
N THR A 204 -31.18 2.02 -47.65
CA THR A 204 -30.50 1.50 -46.45
C THR A 204 -29.02 1.84 -46.53
N SER A 205 -28.44 2.32 -45.43
CA SER A 205 -27.01 2.64 -45.36
C SER A 205 -26.14 1.39 -45.42
N SER A 206 -24.84 1.57 -45.66
CA SER A 206 -23.86 0.53 -45.31
C SER A 206 -23.84 0.30 -43.79
N GLY A 207 -23.35 -0.87 -43.37
CA GLY A 207 -23.13 -1.18 -41.96
C GLY A 207 -22.05 -0.29 -41.32
N PHE A 208 -22.28 0.14 -40.09
CA PHE A 208 -21.32 0.90 -39.28
C PHE A 208 -21.42 0.47 -37.81
N ASN A 209 -20.40 0.80 -37.01
CA ASN A 209 -20.30 0.38 -35.63
C ASN A 209 -20.42 1.57 -34.68
N ILE A 210 -21.10 1.35 -33.57
CA ILE A 210 -21.05 2.24 -32.41
C ILE A 210 -20.08 1.61 -31.42
N ILE A 211 -18.96 2.28 -31.16
CA ILE A 211 -17.90 1.76 -30.30
C ILE A 211 -17.95 2.39 -28.91
N ALA A 212 -17.38 1.69 -27.92
CA ALA A 212 -17.23 2.26 -26.59
C ALA A 212 -16.25 3.44 -26.62
N PRO A 213 -16.44 4.46 -25.76
CA PRO A 213 -15.39 5.46 -25.53
C PRO A 213 -14.12 4.78 -24.99
N PRO A 214 -12.92 5.34 -25.23
CA PRO A 214 -11.68 4.81 -24.66
C PRO A 214 -11.73 4.87 -23.12
N THR A 215 -10.92 4.04 -22.47
CA THR A 215 -10.69 4.13 -21.02
C THR A 215 -9.48 4.99 -20.73
N ILE A 216 -9.53 5.84 -19.71
CA ILE A 216 -8.40 6.63 -19.18
C ILE A 216 -7.96 6.09 -17.81
N GLN A 217 -6.65 5.93 -17.62
CA GLN A 217 -6.07 5.42 -16.37
C GLN A 217 -4.60 5.82 -16.21
N PHE A 218 -4.04 5.66 -15.01
CA PHE A 218 -2.59 5.75 -14.81
C PHE A 218 -1.87 4.56 -15.45
N THR A 219 -0.65 4.80 -15.94
CA THR A 219 0.19 3.73 -16.50
C THR A 219 0.74 2.79 -15.43
N SER A 220 0.97 3.30 -14.23
CA SER A 220 1.43 2.55 -13.06
C SER A 220 0.59 2.91 -11.83
N ALA A 221 0.34 1.96 -10.94
CA ALA A 221 -0.40 2.20 -9.70
C ALA A 221 0.46 2.88 -8.60
N SER A 222 1.78 2.79 -8.70
CA SER A 222 2.70 3.46 -7.80
C SER A 222 4.03 3.78 -8.46
N SER A 223 4.74 4.73 -7.85
CA SER A 223 6.16 4.98 -8.10
C SER A 223 6.79 5.62 -6.85
N SER A 224 8.12 5.71 -6.80
CA SER A 224 8.85 6.28 -5.67
C SER A 224 10.14 6.91 -6.14
N GLY A 225 10.67 7.83 -5.34
CA GLY A 225 11.98 8.42 -5.58
C GLY A 225 12.40 9.30 -4.42
N ASP A 226 13.71 9.56 -4.35
CA ASP A 226 14.30 10.50 -3.40
C ASP A 226 13.68 11.90 -3.62
N GLU A 227 13.52 12.70 -2.57
CA GLU A 227 12.88 14.02 -2.64
C GLU A 227 13.56 15.00 -3.63
N GLY A 228 14.89 14.86 -3.80
CA GLY A 228 15.67 15.51 -4.85
C GLY A 228 15.31 15.11 -6.31
N THR A 229 14.44 14.13 -6.50
CA THR A 229 13.94 13.70 -7.82
C THR A 229 12.70 14.50 -8.21
N THR A 230 12.90 15.60 -8.94
CA THR A 230 11.81 16.50 -9.35
C THR A 230 12.02 17.06 -10.77
N PRO A 231 10.96 17.24 -11.59
CA PRO A 231 9.58 16.84 -11.35
C PRO A 231 9.34 15.35 -11.63
N VAL A 232 8.38 14.78 -10.92
CA VAL A 232 7.82 13.45 -11.18
C VAL A 232 6.64 13.60 -12.13
N ASN A 233 6.52 12.67 -13.07
CA ASN A 233 5.49 12.73 -14.12
C ASN A 233 4.60 11.49 -14.10
N PRO A 234 3.62 11.35 -13.17
CA PRO A 234 2.61 10.31 -13.28
C PRO A 234 1.90 10.38 -14.64
N GLU A 235 2.09 9.36 -15.47
CA GLU A 235 1.56 9.30 -16.82
C GLU A 235 0.15 8.72 -16.84
N LEU A 236 -0.74 9.36 -17.58
CA LEU A 236 -2.06 8.87 -17.94
C LEU A 236 -2.04 8.28 -19.35
N MET A 237 -2.79 7.21 -19.57
CA MET A 237 -2.97 6.60 -20.88
C MET A 237 -4.44 6.39 -21.25
N LEU A 238 -4.73 6.44 -22.56
CA LEU A 238 -5.96 5.96 -23.18
C LEU A 238 -5.80 4.55 -23.74
N SER A 239 -6.87 3.75 -23.69
CA SER A 239 -6.88 2.43 -24.36
C SER A 239 -6.95 2.49 -25.89
N ALA A 240 -7.38 3.62 -26.45
CA ALA A 240 -7.38 3.90 -27.89
C ALA A 240 -7.31 5.40 -28.14
N VAL A 241 -6.86 5.80 -29.35
CA VAL A 241 -6.85 7.21 -29.77
C VAL A 241 -8.28 7.76 -29.80
N SER A 242 -8.48 8.94 -29.21
CA SER A 242 -9.73 9.70 -29.33
C SER A 242 -9.61 10.80 -30.39
N GLY A 243 -10.67 11.01 -31.17
CA GLY A 243 -10.79 12.17 -32.07
C GLY A 243 -11.18 13.47 -31.36
N GLN A 244 -11.48 13.40 -30.07
CA GLN A 244 -11.88 14.51 -29.20
C GLN A 244 -10.92 14.60 -28.01
N ASP A 245 -10.78 15.78 -27.42
CA ASP A 245 -10.04 15.94 -26.16
C ASP A 245 -10.70 15.08 -25.07
N VAL A 246 -9.89 14.32 -24.33
CA VAL A 246 -10.31 13.54 -23.17
C VAL A 246 -9.83 14.26 -21.92
N THR A 247 -10.73 14.58 -21.01
CA THR A 247 -10.39 15.19 -19.72
C THR A 247 -10.69 14.23 -18.57
N VAL A 248 -9.95 14.33 -17.48
CA VAL A 248 -10.21 13.61 -16.22
C VAL A 248 -9.79 14.48 -15.05
N ASP A 249 -10.63 14.55 -14.02
CA ASP A 249 -10.31 15.25 -12.79
C ASP A 249 -9.42 14.37 -11.92
N TYR A 250 -8.51 14.97 -11.15
CA TYR A 250 -7.72 14.28 -10.13
C TYR A 250 -7.74 15.04 -8.80
N THR A 251 -7.83 14.28 -7.72
CA THR A 251 -7.71 14.78 -6.33
C THR A 251 -6.45 14.27 -5.68
N LEU A 252 -5.99 14.97 -4.64
CA LEU A 252 -4.77 14.64 -3.88
C LEU A 252 -5.12 14.22 -2.44
N SER A 253 -4.42 13.22 -1.93
CA SER A 253 -4.38 12.81 -0.53
C SER A 253 -3.02 12.17 -0.21
N GLY A 254 -2.85 11.54 0.95
CA GLY A 254 -1.59 10.92 1.37
C GLY A 254 -1.10 11.46 2.71
N THR A 255 0.15 11.19 3.04
CA THR A 255 0.81 11.71 4.26
C THR A 255 1.58 13.00 4.01
N ALA A 256 2.04 13.22 2.78
CA ALA A 256 2.76 14.43 2.39
C ALA A 256 1.84 15.66 2.34
N THR A 257 2.38 16.78 2.78
CA THR A 257 1.80 18.12 2.83
C THR A 257 2.08 18.90 1.54
N GLY A 258 1.01 19.20 0.79
CA GLY A 258 1.11 20.02 -0.41
C GLY A 258 1.27 21.52 -0.14
N GLY A 259 1.33 22.31 -1.20
CA GLY A 259 1.43 23.77 -1.11
C GLY A 259 2.87 24.29 -1.03
N GLY A 260 3.84 23.44 -1.36
CA GLY A 260 5.26 23.75 -1.37
C GLY A 260 5.99 23.40 -0.07
N THR A 261 5.37 22.63 0.84
CA THR A 261 6.10 21.94 1.92
C THR A 261 6.82 20.74 1.31
N ASP A 262 6.11 19.66 0.98
CA ASP A 262 6.74 18.43 0.47
C ASP A 262 6.56 18.31 -1.05
N TYR A 263 5.50 18.94 -1.58
CA TYR A 263 5.26 19.02 -3.02
C TYR A 263 4.44 20.23 -3.45
N THR A 264 4.56 20.57 -4.73
CA THR A 264 3.73 21.56 -5.43
C THR A 264 2.90 20.88 -6.52
N LEU A 265 1.63 20.59 -6.19
CA LEU A 265 0.57 20.19 -7.12
C LEU A 265 -0.78 20.52 -6.45
N ALA A 266 -1.75 20.98 -7.23
CA ALA A 266 -3.12 21.18 -6.77
C ALA A 266 -4.04 20.19 -7.48
N ALA A 267 -5.15 19.82 -6.85
CA ALA A 267 -6.22 19.08 -7.54
C ALA A 267 -6.67 19.84 -8.78
N GLY A 268 -6.99 19.12 -9.86
CA GLY A 268 -7.28 19.76 -11.13
C GLY A 268 -7.77 18.77 -12.18
N THR A 269 -7.68 19.19 -13.44
CA THR A 269 -8.12 18.40 -14.60
C THR A 269 -6.94 18.15 -15.52
N ALA A 270 -6.66 16.89 -15.82
CA ALA A 270 -5.69 16.48 -16.84
C ALA A 270 -6.40 16.34 -18.19
N THR A 271 -5.72 16.70 -19.29
CA THR A 271 -6.26 16.62 -20.65
C THR A 271 -5.31 15.84 -21.56
N ILE A 272 -5.84 14.82 -22.23
CA ILE A 272 -5.20 14.17 -23.38
C ILE A 272 -5.86 14.75 -24.64
N THR A 273 -5.10 15.51 -25.41
CA THR A 273 -5.61 16.17 -26.61
C THR A 273 -6.04 15.17 -27.68
N ALA A 274 -7.02 15.53 -28.51
CA ALA A 274 -7.44 14.74 -29.66
C ALA A 274 -6.24 14.27 -30.50
N GLY A 275 -6.23 12.98 -30.85
CA GLY A 275 -5.13 12.33 -31.59
C GLY A 275 -3.99 11.78 -30.72
N SER A 276 -3.91 12.16 -29.44
CA SER A 276 -2.90 11.66 -28.49
C SER A 276 -3.45 10.49 -27.66
N THR A 277 -2.55 9.67 -27.09
CA THR A 277 -2.90 8.56 -26.19
C THR A 277 -2.39 8.73 -24.77
N THR A 278 -1.48 9.67 -24.51
CA THR A 278 -0.92 9.88 -23.17
C THR A 278 -0.77 11.36 -22.83
N THR A 279 -0.69 11.65 -21.53
CA THR A 279 -0.30 12.95 -20.97
C THR A 279 0.30 12.73 -19.59
N ASN A 280 1.08 13.68 -19.10
CA ASN A 280 1.67 13.62 -17.76
C ASN A 280 0.99 14.63 -16.83
N ILE A 281 0.75 14.22 -15.59
CA ILE A 281 0.53 15.16 -14.49
C ILE A 281 1.90 15.59 -13.98
N ILE A 282 2.18 16.90 -13.94
CA ILE A 282 3.47 17.41 -13.46
C ILE A 282 3.40 17.56 -11.96
N LEU A 283 4.07 16.67 -11.22
CA LEU A 283 4.21 16.72 -9.78
C LEU A 283 5.62 17.21 -9.42
N THR A 284 5.71 18.39 -8.79
CA THR A 284 7.01 18.91 -8.34
C THR A 284 7.21 18.51 -6.89
N ILE A 285 8.20 17.67 -6.60
CA ILE A 285 8.66 17.38 -5.24
C ILE A 285 9.55 18.53 -4.77
N VAL A 286 9.43 18.89 -3.50
CA VAL A 286 10.29 19.87 -2.83
C VAL A 286 11.40 19.08 -2.14
N ASP A 287 12.62 19.49 -2.38
CA ASP A 287 13.85 18.96 -1.77
C ASP A 287 14.28 20.02 -0.76
N ASP A 288 14.35 19.66 0.52
CA ASP A 288 14.78 20.57 1.58
C ASP A 288 15.99 20.00 2.35
N PRO A 289 16.42 20.54 3.51
CA PRO A 289 17.55 20.01 4.28
C PRO A 289 17.12 19.34 5.61
N LEU A 290 15.84 19.05 5.80
CA LEU A 290 15.28 18.45 7.01
C LEU A 290 15.15 16.94 6.84
N ASP A 291 15.64 16.18 7.82
CA ASP A 291 15.40 14.73 7.92
C ASP A 291 13.93 14.47 8.32
N GLU A 292 13.19 13.88 7.40
CA GLU A 292 11.75 13.61 7.47
C GLU A 292 11.44 12.11 7.32
N PRO A 293 10.32 11.62 7.88
CA PRO A 293 9.88 10.25 7.63
C PRO A 293 9.40 10.07 6.17
N ILE A 294 9.42 8.83 5.65
CA ILE A 294 8.88 8.52 4.33
C ILE A 294 7.42 8.96 4.20
N GLU A 295 7.12 9.67 3.11
CA GLU A 295 5.79 10.22 2.87
C GLU A 295 5.16 9.75 1.56
N THR A 296 3.86 10.02 1.38
CA THR A 296 3.09 9.59 0.22
C THR A 296 2.21 10.70 -0.33
N ILE A 297 2.08 10.74 -1.66
CA ILE A 297 1.12 11.54 -2.41
C ILE A 297 0.25 10.59 -3.22
N ILE A 298 -1.06 10.67 -3.05
CA ILE A 298 -2.04 9.79 -3.71
C ILE A 298 -2.89 10.62 -4.66
N LEU A 299 -2.78 10.34 -5.95
CA LEU A 299 -3.63 10.92 -6.99
C LEU A 299 -4.79 9.97 -7.29
N THR A 300 -6.03 10.47 -7.25
CA THR A 300 -7.24 9.69 -7.56
C THR A 300 -8.03 10.33 -8.70
N LEU A 301 -8.30 9.57 -9.76
CA LEU A 301 -9.01 10.02 -10.96
C LEU A 301 -10.54 9.98 -10.78
N SER A 302 -11.23 10.96 -11.34
CA SER A 302 -12.70 11.05 -11.34
C SER A 302 -13.23 11.84 -12.55
N ASN A 303 -14.55 11.81 -12.77
CA ASN A 303 -15.27 12.61 -13.79
C ASN A 303 -14.63 12.63 -15.20
N PRO A 304 -14.30 11.47 -15.82
CA PRO A 304 -13.77 11.50 -17.18
C PRO A 304 -14.80 12.04 -18.18
N THR A 305 -14.34 12.77 -19.19
CA THR A 305 -15.15 13.19 -20.35
C THR A 305 -14.60 12.58 -21.63
N ASN A 306 -15.48 12.18 -22.56
CA ASN A 306 -15.12 11.44 -23.79
C ASN A 306 -14.34 10.12 -23.55
N ALA A 307 -14.31 9.64 -22.31
CA ALA A 307 -13.69 8.40 -21.87
C ALA A 307 -14.45 7.83 -20.67
N THR A 308 -14.16 6.58 -20.33
CA THR A 308 -14.53 5.97 -19.04
C THR A 308 -13.29 5.73 -18.19
N LEU A 309 -13.43 5.54 -16.88
CA LEU A 309 -12.28 5.18 -16.05
C LEU A 309 -11.82 3.74 -16.37
N GLY A 310 -10.51 3.55 -16.48
CA GLY A 310 -9.88 2.23 -16.57
C GLY A 310 -9.73 1.55 -15.21
N ALA A 311 -8.85 0.58 -15.12
CA ALA A 311 -8.61 -0.18 -13.88
C ALA A 311 -7.77 0.60 -12.86
N ASN A 312 -6.72 1.29 -13.34
CA ASN A 312 -5.78 2.02 -12.48
C ASN A 312 -6.21 3.48 -12.31
N THR A 313 -7.14 3.73 -11.38
CA THR A 313 -7.66 5.07 -11.08
C THR A 313 -6.93 5.78 -9.96
N VAL A 314 -6.01 5.08 -9.28
CA VAL A 314 -5.22 5.60 -8.16
C VAL A 314 -3.74 5.43 -8.47
N HIS A 315 -2.95 6.48 -8.25
CA HIS A 315 -1.50 6.45 -8.30
C HIS A 315 -0.92 6.94 -6.97
N THR A 316 -0.12 6.12 -6.31
CA THR A 316 0.61 6.50 -5.10
C THR A 316 2.08 6.79 -5.44
N TYR A 317 2.51 8.02 -5.24
CA TYR A 317 3.92 8.40 -5.25
C TYR A 317 4.48 8.37 -3.81
N THR A 318 5.60 7.72 -3.59
CA THR A 318 6.31 7.70 -2.30
C THR A 318 7.54 8.60 -2.37
N ILE A 319 7.60 9.59 -1.47
CA ILE A 319 8.76 10.47 -1.29
C ILE A 319 9.69 9.78 -0.29
N ILE A 320 10.94 9.60 -0.70
CA ILE A 320 12.00 9.07 0.17
C ILE A 320 12.88 10.25 0.55
N ASP A 321 13.01 10.50 1.84
CA ASP A 321 13.92 11.51 2.38
C ASP A 321 15.37 11.19 1.99
N ASN A 322 16.12 12.21 1.56
CA ASN A 322 17.52 12.07 1.15
C ASN A 322 18.50 12.79 2.07
N ASP A 323 18.01 13.35 3.17
CA ASP A 323 18.77 14.20 4.06
C ASP A 323 19.42 13.41 5.20
N ALA A 324 20.44 14.04 5.79
CA ALA A 324 21.07 13.49 6.98
C ALA A 324 20.36 14.03 8.23
N PRO A 325 20.19 13.20 9.27
CA PRO A 325 19.64 13.65 10.54
C PRO A 325 20.44 14.84 11.08
N LEU A 326 19.76 15.86 11.61
CA LEU A 326 20.41 17.04 12.16
C LEU A 326 21.36 16.68 13.31
N VAL A 327 22.66 16.96 13.12
CA VAL A 327 23.71 16.75 14.13
C VAL A 327 24.09 18.07 14.81
N LEU A 328 24.15 18.05 16.15
CA LEU A 328 24.54 19.15 17.03
C LEU A 328 25.83 18.81 17.77
N ILE A 329 26.58 19.83 18.18
CA ILE A 329 27.87 19.65 18.86
C ILE A 329 27.75 19.99 20.35
N ILE A 330 28.16 19.05 21.20
CA ILE A 330 28.44 19.29 22.62
C ILE A 330 29.95 19.39 22.80
N SER A 331 30.44 20.49 23.38
CA SER A 331 31.88 20.75 23.56
C SER A 331 32.19 21.46 24.86
N GLY A 332 33.39 21.21 25.36
CA GLY A 332 33.88 21.79 26.60
C GLY A 332 35.34 21.45 26.84
N THR A 333 35.81 21.79 28.03
CA THR A 333 37.17 21.54 28.47
C THR A 333 37.20 20.76 29.77
N VAL A 334 38.21 19.91 29.95
CA VAL A 334 38.53 19.30 31.23
C VAL A 334 39.87 19.84 31.71
N THR A 335 39.89 20.50 32.87
CA THR A 335 41.12 21.13 33.39
C THR A 335 41.53 20.61 34.77
N ASN A 336 42.84 20.66 35.04
CA ASN A 336 43.44 20.45 36.35
C ASN A 336 44.16 21.73 36.79
N GLY A 337 43.60 22.43 37.79
CA GLY A 337 44.16 23.69 38.28
C GLY A 337 44.31 24.76 37.19
N GLY A 338 43.41 24.76 36.20
CA GLY A 338 43.44 25.69 35.05
C GLY A 338 44.34 25.25 33.88
N SER A 339 45.04 24.12 33.98
CA SER A 339 45.76 23.51 32.85
C SER A 339 44.92 22.42 32.19
N GLY A 340 44.89 22.35 30.86
CA GLY A 340 44.17 21.31 30.13
C GLY A 340 44.60 19.89 30.54
N LEU A 341 43.62 19.01 30.77
CA LEU A 341 43.87 17.62 31.14
C LEU A 341 43.50 16.69 29.98
N SER A 342 44.50 16.13 29.33
CA SER A 342 44.34 15.23 28.17
C SER A 342 43.94 13.81 28.54
N GLY A 343 43.23 13.11 27.66
CA GLY A 343 42.88 11.70 27.81
C GLY A 343 41.77 11.44 28.83
N VAL A 344 40.94 12.45 29.11
CA VAL A 344 39.71 12.28 29.89
C VAL A 344 38.61 11.85 28.94
N VAL A 345 38.00 10.69 29.18
CA VAL A 345 36.91 10.14 28.37
C VAL A 345 35.58 10.70 28.85
N LEU A 346 34.79 11.33 27.98
CA LEU A 346 33.46 11.85 28.31
C LEU A 346 32.43 10.75 28.07
N ASN A 347 32.29 9.85 29.04
CA ASN A 347 31.42 8.69 28.94
C ASN A 347 29.94 9.12 28.94
N GLY A 348 29.17 8.62 27.99
CA GLY A 348 27.77 8.99 27.79
C GLY A 348 27.54 9.94 26.62
N LEU A 349 28.57 10.59 26.08
CA LEU A 349 28.48 11.21 24.76
C LEU A 349 28.64 10.15 23.65
N PRO A 350 28.02 10.32 22.48
CA PRO A 350 28.25 9.43 21.34
C PRO A 350 29.74 9.27 21.02
N GLY A 351 30.19 8.03 20.96
CA GLY A 351 31.59 7.68 20.71
C GLY A 351 32.55 7.88 21.90
N ASN A 352 32.06 8.34 23.05
CA ASN A 352 32.84 8.55 24.29
C ASN A 352 34.18 9.28 24.02
N PRO A 353 34.16 10.52 23.52
CA PRO A 353 35.38 11.19 23.08
C PRO A 353 36.34 11.41 24.25
N ALA A 354 37.63 11.33 23.98
CA ALA A 354 38.68 11.68 24.94
C ALA A 354 39.19 13.10 24.70
N THR A 355 39.54 13.83 25.76
CA THR A 355 40.09 15.17 25.65
C THR A 355 41.47 15.20 24.97
N ASP A 356 41.70 16.23 24.15
CA ASP A 356 42.98 16.48 23.50
C ASP A 356 44.09 16.94 24.49
N ALA A 357 45.29 17.24 23.98
CA ALA A 357 46.42 17.71 24.80
C ALA A 357 46.12 18.99 25.60
N ASN A 358 45.18 19.81 25.15
CA ASN A 358 44.75 21.06 25.76
C ASN A 358 43.51 20.88 26.66
N GLY A 359 43.02 19.65 26.83
CA GLY A 359 41.84 19.35 27.62
C GLY A 359 40.51 19.55 26.88
N ASN A 360 40.50 19.87 25.59
CA ASN A 360 39.25 20.10 24.84
C ASN A 360 38.61 18.78 24.45
N TYR A 361 37.28 18.72 24.46
CA TYR A 361 36.51 17.65 23.85
C TYR A 361 35.35 18.21 23.01
N SER A 362 34.89 17.40 22.06
CA SER A 362 33.65 17.63 21.33
C SER A 362 33.01 16.30 20.94
N ALA A 363 31.68 16.23 20.97
CA ALA A 363 30.90 15.14 20.43
C ALA A 363 29.76 15.65 19.56
N GLU A 364 29.46 14.90 18.52
CA GLU A 364 28.28 15.06 17.68
C GLU A 364 27.11 14.27 18.28
N VAL A 365 25.95 14.90 18.43
CA VAL A 365 24.71 14.30 18.95
C VAL A 365 23.55 14.63 18.02
N ALA A 366 22.57 13.74 17.89
CA ALA A 366 21.36 14.05 17.13
C ALA A 366 20.55 15.19 17.80
N ALA A 367 19.78 15.95 17.02
CA ALA A 367 18.82 16.89 17.59
C ALA A 367 17.80 16.18 18.49
N GLY A 368 17.52 16.78 19.65
CA GLY A 368 16.68 16.21 20.70
C GLY A 368 17.37 15.16 21.57
N TRP A 369 18.66 14.89 21.36
CA TRP A 369 19.43 13.97 22.18
C TRP A 369 19.38 14.35 23.67
N SER A 370 19.25 13.34 24.53
CA SER A 370 19.27 13.46 25.98
C SER A 370 20.21 12.41 26.56
N GLY A 371 20.93 12.73 27.63
CA GLY A 371 21.87 11.81 28.25
C GLY A 371 22.66 12.44 29.39
N ASN A 372 23.23 11.58 30.25
CA ASN A 372 24.10 12.01 31.33
C ASN A 372 25.57 11.70 31.00
N VAL A 373 26.41 12.73 30.99
CA VAL A 373 27.81 12.64 30.58
C VAL A 373 28.72 12.72 31.81
N THR A 374 29.57 11.73 31.94
CA THR A 374 30.49 11.56 33.08
C THR A 374 31.94 11.54 32.56
N PRO A 375 32.78 12.51 32.94
CA PRO A 375 34.21 12.48 32.62
C PRO A 375 34.89 11.37 33.43
N VAL A 376 35.65 10.51 32.75
CA VAL A 376 36.37 9.39 33.34
C VAL A 376 37.82 9.47 32.91
N LYS A 377 38.71 9.57 33.88
CA LYS A 377 40.14 9.41 33.66
C LYS A 377 40.76 8.78 34.88
N SER A 378 41.64 7.85 34.60
CA SER A 378 42.26 7.10 35.65
C SER A 378 43.08 7.99 36.61
N GLY A 379 42.66 8.05 37.87
CA GLY A 379 43.32 8.75 38.98
C GLY A 379 42.78 10.15 39.25
N TYR A 380 41.71 10.55 38.56
CA TYR A 380 41.13 11.89 38.63
C TYR A 380 39.67 11.82 39.07
N ALA A 381 39.28 12.76 39.94
CA ALA A 381 37.89 13.07 40.24
C ALA A 381 37.54 14.44 39.65
N PHE A 382 36.35 14.56 39.07
CA PHE A 382 35.91 15.73 38.34
C PHE A 382 34.72 16.40 39.03
N SER A 383 34.65 17.72 38.89
CA SER A 383 33.55 18.57 39.33
C SER A 383 33.06 19.38 38.12
N PRO A 384 31.77 19.28 37.74
CA PRO A 384 30.78 18.36 38.30
C PRO A 384 31.14 16.88 38.03
N SER A 385 30.62 15.94 38.82
CA SER A 385 30.89 14.51 38.62
C SER A 385 30.21 13.95 37.36
N SER A 386 29.12 14.58 36.93
CA SER A 386 28.45 14.35 35.64
C SER A 386 27.62 15.58 35.26
N GLN A 387 27.21 15.67 34.00
CA GLN A 387 26.26 16.68 33.52
C GLN A 387 25.13 16.00 32.75
N ASN A 388 23.89 16.39 33.03
CA ASN A 388 22.72 15.91 32.31
C ASN A 388 22.37 16.87 31.16
N TYR A 389 22.06 16.29 30.01
CA TYR A 389 21.58 16.98 28.82
C TYR A 389 20.16 16.49 28.54
N ASP A 390 19.22 17.41 28.40
CA ASP A 390 17.83 17.11 28.10
C ASP A 390 17.44 17.82 26.81
N ASN A 391 16.99 17.05 25.82
CA ASN A 391 16.46 17.53 24.55
C ASN A 391 17.34 18.61 23.89
N VAL A 392 18.58 18.25 23.54
CA VAL A 392 19.56 19.18 22.96
C VAL A 392 19.05 19.67 21.60
N THR A 393 18.72 20.96 21.49
CA THR A 393 18.14 21.59 20.29
C THR A 393 19.08 22.59 19.61
N SER A 394 20.24 22.84 20.19
CA SER A 394 21.30 23.69 19.63
C SER A 394 22.67 23.30 20.20
N ASN A 395 23.75 23.68 19.50
CA ASN A 395 25.12 23.44 19.94
C ASN A 395 25.36 23.91 21.38
N GLN A 396 25.92 23.03 22.22
CA GLN A 396 26.26 23.32 23.60
C GLN A 396 27.78 23.48 23.72
N ALA A 397 28.25 24.68 24.07
CA ALA A 397 29.66 24.97 24.33
C ALA A 397 29.89 25.29 25.80
N GLY A 398 31.15 25.20 26.27
CA GLY A 398 31.53 25.52 27.65
C GLY A 398 31.01 24.51 28.67
N GLN A 399 30.82 23.25 28.25
CA GLN A 399 30.43 22.15 29.13
C GLN A 399 31.67 21.65 29.87
N ASP A 400 32.15 22.46 30.81
CA ASP A 400 33.48 22.28 31.38
C ASP A 400 33.46 21.40 32.65
N TYR A 401 34.53 20.61 32.81
CA TYR A 401 34.81 19.85 34.02
C TYR A 401 36.15 20.27 34.62
N ASN A 402 36.24 20.33 35.94
CA ASN A 402 37.46 20.67 36.65
C ASN A 402 37.86 19.57 37.62
N TYR A 403 39.15 19.29 37.72
CA TYR A 403 39.72 18.53 38.83
C TYR A 403 39.77 19.42 40.09
N GLY A 404 39.24 18.92 41.21
CA GLY A 404 39.30 19.62 42.50
C GLY A 404 39.19 18.63 43.68
N PRO A 405 40.03 18.77 44.73
CA PRO A 405 39.92 17.95 45.92
C PRO A 405 38.92 18.61 46.88
N ASP A 406 37.71 18.07 47.02
CA ASP A 406 36.88 18.32 48.20
C ASP A 406 35.77 17.26 48.34
N TRP A 407 36.11 16.14 48.99
CA TRP A 407 35.23 15.53 49.98
C TRP A 407 36.03 14.71 50.99
N LYS A 408 35.99 15.14 52.26
CA LYS A 408 36.31 14.30 53.42
C LYS A 408 35.01 13.65 53.91
N PRO A 409 35.00 12.35 54.27
CA PRO A 409 33.92 11.79 55.06
C PRO A 409 33.94 12.36 56.49
N PRO A 410 32.79 12.47 57.17
CA PRO A 410 32.79 12.58 58.63
C PRO A 410 33.47 11.34 59.21
N GLU A 411 34.44 11.53 60.10
CA GLU A 411 34.98 10.43 60.90
C GLU A 411 33.85 9.79 61.72
N ASN A 412 33.78 8.45 61.69
CA ASN A 412 32.92 7.53 62.45
C ASN A 412 31.51 7.21 61.92
N THR A 413 31.40 6.49 60.81
CA THR A 413 30.25 5.57 60.63
C THR A 413 30.71 4.27 59.99
N GLU A 414 31.00 3.27 60.82
CA GLU A 414 31.12 1.88 60.38
C GLU A 414 29.74 1.39 59.93
N TYR A 415 29.61 1.07 58.63
CA TYR A 415 28.42 0.43 58.08
C TYR A 415 28.52 -1.09 58.34
N ASN A 416 28.17 -1.50 59.56
CA ASN A 416 28.13 -2.91 59.98
C ASN A 416 26.73 -3.49 59.71
N MET A 417 26.63 -4.62 59.00
CA MET A 417 25.37 -5.32 58.78
C MET A 417 25.20 -6.43 59.83
N VAL A 418 24.12 -6.42 60.61
CA VAL A 418 23.85 -7.48 61.60
C VAL A 418 22.64 -8.28 61.15
N ILE A 419 22.81 -9.57 60.87
CA ILE A 419 21.71 -10.46 60.47
C ILE A 419 21.69 -11.65 61.42
N ASN A 420 20.54 -11.92 62.04
CA ASN A 420 20.35 -13.05 62.95
C ASN A 420 21.41 -13.13 64.06
N GLY A 421 21.82 -11.96 64.59
CA GLY A 421 22.82 -11.85 65.64
C GLY A 421 24.28 -12.05 65.20
N ARG A 422 24.56 -12.14 63.89
CA ARG A 422 25.91 -12.16 63.32
C ARG A 422 26.22 -10.85 62.62
N VAL A 423 27.37 -10.27 62.93
CA VAL A 423 27.88 -9.02 62.34
C VAL A 423 28.72 -9.35 61.11
N TYR A 424 28.41 -8.70 59.99
CA TYR A 424 29.12 -8.75 58.73
C TYR A 424 29.73 -7.37 58.48
N TYR A 425 31.04 -7.34 58.23
CA TYR A 425 31.80 -6.10 58.07
C TYR A 425 31.96 -5.79 56.58
N ASN A 426 31.92 -4.50 56.23
CA ASN A 426 32.48 -4.06 54.95
C ASN A 426 33.96 -4.48 54.90
N ALA A 427 34.42 -5.02 53.78
CA ALA A 427 35.71 -5.70 53.64
C ALA A 427 36.92 -4.73 53.65
N GLY A 428 36.89 -3.73 54.52
CA GLY A 428 38.03 -2.89 54.90
C GLY A 428 38.61 -3.23 56.27
N VAL A 429 37.90 -3.94 57.18
CA VAL A 429 38.44 -4.22 58.52
C VAL A 429 37.99 -5.57 59.10
N SER A 430 38.98 -6.43 59.33
CA SER A 430 39.03 -7.61 60.21
C SER A 430 38.39 -8.94 59.77
N ALA A 431 39.21 -9.78 59.13
CA ALA A 431 39.29 -11.21 59.47
C ALA A 431 40.78 -11.62 59.47
N SER A 432 41.24 -12.09 60.62
CA SER A 432 42.59 -12.64 60.82
C SER A 432 42.77 -13.96 60.05
N GLU A 433 43.96 -14.13 59.47
CA GLU A 433 44.54 -15.35 58.86
C GLU A 433 44.04 -15.73 57.44
N GLY A 434 44.77 -15.23 56.42
CA GLY A 434 44.75 -15.70 55.03
C GLY A 434 45.28 -14.63 54.06
N ASP A 435 46.06 -15.03 53.06
CA ASP A 435 46.43 -14.15 51.93
C ASP A 435 45.22 -14.06 50.98
N TRP A 436 44.34 -13.08 51.20
CA TRP A 436 43.16 -12.85 50.36
C TRP A 436 43.52 -12.00 49.14
N THR A 437 42.98 -12.36 47.97
CA THR A 437 43.11 -11.58 46.74
C THR A 437 41.78 -10.91 46.41
N ALA A 438 41.81 -9.67 45.93
CA ALA A 438 40.61 -8.94 45.50
C ALA A 438 40.29 -9.25 44.04
N ALA A 439 39.00 -9.32 43.71
CA ALA A 439 38.58 -9.33 42.31
C ALA A 439 38.85 -7.97 41.65
N THR A 440 38.84 -6.84 42.36
CA THR A 440 39.14 -5.55 41.74
C THR A 440 40.66 -5.34 41.64
N GLY A 441 41.17 -5.17 40.41
CA GLY A 441 42.61 -5.01 40.17
C GLY A 441 43.20 -3.69 40.66
N THR A 442 44.34 -3.81 41.36
CA THR A 442 45.40 -2.81 41.70
C THR A 442 45.04 -1.44 42.30
N GLU A 443 45.79 -1.12 43.35
CA GLU A 443 45.78 0.13 44.12
C GLU A 443 45.84 1.40 43.28
N GLY A 444 44.90 2.30 43.58
CA GLY A 444 44.86 3.65 43.07
C GLY A 444 43.83 3.77 41.95
N GLU A 445 42.59 4.06 42.37
CA GLU A 445 41.34 4.29 41.61
C GLU A 445 40.28 3.23 41.89
N SER A 446 38.99 3.48 41.77
CA SER A 446 38.16 4.62 41.40
C SER A 446 36.77 4.26 41.93
N ASP A 447 35.90 5.24 42.20
CA ASP A 447 34.46 4.97 42.15
C ASP A 447 34.09 4.61 40.70
N ALA A 448 34.45 3.40 40.29
CA ALA A 448 33.84 2.71 39.18
C ALA A 448 32.40 2.44 39.63
N ARG A 449 31.48 3.36 39.35
CA ARG A 449 30.07 3.04 39.31
C ARG A 449 29.83 2.20 38.07
N THR A 450 30.30 0.95 38.08
CA THR A 450 29.74 -0.09 37.23
C THR A 450 28.39 -0.41 37.83
N ALA A 451 27.39 0.28 37.32
CA ALA A 451 26.03 0.20 37.83
C ALA A 451 25.47 -1.16 37.41
N SER A 452 25.66 -2.13 38.29
CA SER A 452 25.10 -3.46 38.15
C SER A 452 23.65 -3.41 38.65
N GLN A 453 22.69 -3.73 37.79
CA GLN A 453 21.27 -3.54 38.07
C GLN A 453 20.67 -4.75 38.77
N ILE A 454 19.79 -4.49 39.74
CA ILE A 454 18.92 -5.49 40.35
C ILE A 454 17.50 -5.29 39.84
N ASP A 455 17.04 -6.21 39.00
CA ASP A 455 15.71 -6.18 38.42
C ASP A 455 14.69 -6.88 39.34
N ALA A 456 14.13 -6.13 40.29
CA ALA A 456 13.00 -6.58 41.10
C ALA A 456 12.09 -5.40 41.56
N PRO A 457 10.75 -5.54 41.57
CA PRO A 457 9.85 -4.42 41.87
C PRO A 457 9.98 -3.83 43.28
N SER A 458 10.52 -4.60 44.24
CA SER A 458 10.67 -4.21 45.65
C SER A 458 12.11 -3.91 46.07
N SER A 459 13.09 -3.93 45.15
CA SER A 459 14.53 -3.93 45.48
C SER A 459 15.21 -2.57 45.65
N LYS A 460 14.44 -1.48 45.72
CA LYS A 460 14.99 -0.12 45.80
C LYS A 460 15.40 0.21 47.25
N GLY A 461 16.70 0.06 47.55
CA GLY A 461 17.32 0.49 48.82
C GLY A 461 17.58 -0.60 49.88
N GLY A 462 18.46 -1.57 49.60
CA GLY A 462 18.79 -2.70 50.50
C GLY A 462 20.29 -3.03 50.60
N TRP A 463 20.64 -4.17 51.21
CA TRP A 463 22.02 -4.66 51.33
C TRP A 463 22.28 -5.84 50.41
N LEU A 464 23.43 -5.83 49.73
CA LEU A 464 23.90 -6.90 48.86
C LEU A 464 25.18 -7.53 49.45
N GLY A 465 25.27 -8.86 49.50
CA GLY A 465 26.47 -9.58 49.90
C GLY A 465 26.90 -10.67 48.90
N ALA A 466 28.20 -10.85 48.74
CA ALA A 466 28.84 -11.92 47.98
C ALA A 466 29.36 -13.04 48.91
N PHE A 467 29.23 -14.30 48.51
CA PHE A 467 29.52 -15.48 49.32
C PHE A 467 30.17 -16.58 48.49
N ALA A 468 31.09 -17.34 49.10
CA ALA A 468 31.60 -18.57 48.50
C ALA A 468 30.53 -19.67 48.46
N THR A 469 30.43 -20.39 47.33
CA THR A 469 29.45 -21.48 47.13
C THR A 469 29.73 -22.72 47.99
N GLU A 470 30.99 -23.03 48.30
CA GLU A 470 31.33 -24.14 49.20
C GLU A 470 31.23 -23.67 50.66
N GLY A 471 30.07 -23.87 51.28
CA GLY A 471 29.84 -23.63 52.72
C GLY A 471 28.88 -22.48 53.07
N GLU A 472 28.41 -21.68 52.11
CA GLU A 472 27.36 -20.61 52.19
C GLU A 472 27.41 -19.63 53.38
N ARG A 473 28.46 -19.66 54.20
CA ARG A 473 28.56 -18.90 55.47
C ARG A 473 29.74 -17.92 55.48
N GLU A 474 30.56 -17.92 54.44
CA GLU A 474 31.72 -17.04 54.35
C GLU A 474 31.45 -15.90 53.38
N CYS A 475 31.24 -14.71 53.95
CA CYS A 475 31.02 -13.49 53.20
C CYS A 475 32.34 -12.98 52.60
N ARG A 476 32.32 -12.65 51.31
CA ARG A 476 33.45 -12.17 50.53
C ARG A 476 33.40 -10.66 50.25
N GLY A 477 32.27 -10.02 50.53
CA GLY A 477 32.06 -8.58 50.38
C GLY A 477 30.59 -8.22 50.61
N VAL A 478 30.34 -7.00 51.07
CA VAL A 478 28.99 -6.43 51.26
C VAL A 478 28.97 -4.99 50.77
N THR A 479 27.83 -4.56 50.20
CA THR A 479 27.59 -3.18 49.80
C THR A 479 26.11 -2.81 49.97
N LEU A 480 25.82 -1.51 49.85
CA LEU A 480 24.45 -0.99 49.76
C LEU A 480 24.02 -0.91 48.30
N VAL A 481 22.78 -1.29 48.05
CA VAL A 481 22.09 -1.07 46.78
C VAL A 481 21.39 0.27 46.87
N ASP A 482 21.61 1.14 45.90
CA ASP A 482 20.96 2.44 45.87
C ASP A 482 19.45 2.35 45.59
N SER A 483 18.75 3.48 45.68
CA SER A 483 17.30 3.56 45.45
C SER A 483 16.87 3.25 44.01
N ASN A 484 17.81 3.14 43.08
CA ASN A 484 17.55 2.82 41.67
C ASN A 484 17.96 1.37 41.34
N GLY A 485 18.46 0.60 42.32
CA GLY A 485 18.82 -0.81 42.14
C GLY A 485 20.28 -1.02 41.73
N TYR A 486 21.12 0.03 41.75
CA TYR A 486 22.54 -0.07 41.38
C TYR A 486 23.43 -0.29 42.60
N PHE A 487 24.54 -0.99 42.39
CA PHE A 487 25.52 -1.26 43.45
C PHE A 487 26.96 -1.27 42.92
N THR A 488 27.91 -1.06 43.83
CA THR A 488 29.34 -1.30 43.61
C THR A 488 29.86 -2.19 44.73
N LEU A 489 30.47 -3.33 44.38
CA LEU A 489 30.87 -4.35 45.34
C LEU A 489 32.28 -4.86 45.08
N ILE A 490 33.14 -4.82 46.11
CA ILE A 490 34.45 -5.46 46.09
C ILE A 490 34.32 -6.86 46.71
N VAL A 491 34.80 -7.87 45.99
CA VAL A 491 34.78 -9.27 46.42
C VAL A 491 36.20 -9.75 46.65
N PHE A 492 36.44 -10.40 47.78
CA PHE A 492 37.72 -11.02 48.13
C PHE A 492 37.61 -12.54 48.11
N SER A 493 38.66 -13.24 47.71
CA SER A 493 38.75 -14.71 47.80
C SER A 493 40.11 -15.14 48.34
N ASN A 494 40.14 -16.28 49.02
CA ASN A 494 41.34 -16.97 49.47
C ASN A 494 41.95 -17.87 48.38
N VAL A 495 41.33 -17.91 47.18
CA VAL A 495 41.90 -18.53 45.99
C VAL A 495 42.14 -17.49 44.90
N THR A 496 43.02 -17.80 43.96
CA THR A 496 43.42 -16.87 42.90
C THR A 496 42.47 -16.87 41.69
N SER A 497 41.68 -17.92 41.48
CA SER A 497 40.65 -18.02 40.43
C SER A 497 39.85 -19.32 40.60
N GLY A 498 38.63 -19.39 40.07
CA GLY A 498 37.86 -20.63 39.90
C GLY A 498 36.90 -21.00 41.03
N GLU A 499 36.82 -20.19 42.10
CA GLU A 499 35.79 -20.32 43.13
C GLU A 499 34.50 -19.63 42.67
N ASN A 500 33.36 -20.32 42.73
CA ASN A 500 32.08 -19.70 42.39
C ASN A 500 31.57 -18.82 43.55
N ILE A 501 31.25 -17.57 43.22
CA ILE A 501 30.66 -16.56 44.09
C ILE A 501 29.16 -16.48 43.84
N ALA A 502 28.38 -16.61 44.91
CA ALA A 502 26.94 -16.41 44.91
C ALA A 502 26.58 -15.08 45.58
N PHE A 503 25.50 -14.45 45.14
CA PHE A 503 25.04 -13.16 45.68
C PHE A 503 23.72 -13.31 46.46
N LYS A 504 23.57 -12.53 47.53
CA LYS A 504 22.39 -12.50 48.40
C LYS A 504 21.98 -11.05 48.71
N ASN A 505 20.69 -10.76 48.75
CA ASN A 505 20.13 -9.43 49.01
C ASN A 505 19.14 -9.45 50.20
N TRP A 506 19.11 -8.36 50.98
CA TRP A 506 18.20 -8.11 52.10
C TRP A 506 17.59 -6.70 52.02
N PHE A 507 16.26 -6.61 51.99
CA PHE A 507 15.54 -5.34 51.83
C PHE A 507 15.32 -4.57 53.15
N LEU A 508 15.50 -5.21 54.31
CA LEU A 508 15.44 -4.59 55.65
C LEU A 508 16.50 -5.22 56.55
N PRO A 509 17.01 -4.52 57.60
CA PRO A 509 18.06 -5.03 58.49
C PRO A 509 17.77 -6.40 59.11
N ASP A 510 16.49 -6.75 59.29
CA ASP A 510 16.02 -8.04 59.84
C ASP A 510 15.11 -8.82 58.86
N GLY A 511 15.19 -8.53 57.55
CA GLY A 511 14.34 -9.13 56.52
C GLY A 511 14.80 -10.52 56.02
N PRO A 512 13.96 -11.25 55.26
CA PRO A 512 14.32 -12.51 54.63
C PRO A 512 15.45 -12.35 53.59
N GLU A 513 16.22 -13.43 53.38
CA GLU A 513 17.35 -13.51 52.44
C GLU A 513 16.88 -13.88 51.03
N TYR A 514 17.33 -13.14 50.01
CA TYR A 514 17.03 -13.44 48.60
C TYR A 514 18.31 -13.77 47.84
N LYS A 515 18.41 -14.99 47.28
CA LYS A 515 19.57 -15.44 46.50
C LYS A 515 19.49 -14.93 45.06
N SER A 516 20.62 -14.56 44.47
CA SER A 516 20.70 -14.28 43.04
C SER A 516 20.59 -15.57 42.23
N GLN A 517 19.99 -15.48 41.05
CA GLN A 517 19.92 -16.55 40.05
C GLN A 517 21.27 -16.78 39.35
N LYS A 518 22.17 -15.79 39.44
CA LYS A 518 23.48 -15.79 38.78
C LYS A 518 24.56 -16.02 39.82
N THR A 519 25.44 -16.98 39.55
CA THR A 519 26.73 -17.10 40.24
C THR A 519 27.85 -16.65 39.30
N LEU A 520 28.93 -16.17 39.88
CA LEU A 520 30.08 -15.65 39.16
C LEU A 520 31.33 -16.44 39.53
N GLU A 521 32.10 -16.90 38.56
CA GLU A 521 33.42 -17.46 38.84
C GLU A 521 34.36 -16.33 39.29
N PHE A 522 34.99 -16.47 40.46
CA PHE A 522 35.97 -15.52 40.95
C PHE A 522 37.23 -15.57 40.08
N ILE A 523 37.66 -14.41 39.59
CA ILE A 523 38.93 -14.23 38.88
C ILE A 523 39.65 -13.06 39.57
N ALA A 524 40.85 -13.31 40.10
CA ALA A 524 41.61 -12.28 40.80
C ALA A 524 41.94 -11.10 39.88
N ASN A 525 41.78 -9.89 40.40
CA ASN A 525 42.01 -8.62 39.71
C ASN A 525 41.12 -8.34 38.47
N MET A 526 40.07 -9.16 38.23
CA MET A 526 39.06 -8.91 37.20
C MET A 526 37.95 -7.94 37.64
N VAL A 527 37.73 -6.88 36.83
CA VAL A 527 36.59 -5.97 36.97
C VAL A 527 35.43 -6.46 36.12
N TYR A 528 34.23 -6.50 36.69
CA TYR A 528 32.99 -6.78 35.98
C TYR A 528 32.20 -5.48 35.78
N ASP A 529 31.84 -5.19 34.54
CA ASP A 529 31.00 -4.05 34.15
C ASP A 529 29.66 -4.55 33.59
N GLY A 530 28.55 -3.91 33.96
CA GLY A 530 27.20 -4.31 33.57
C GLY A 530 26.73 -5.67 34.11
N LEU A 531 27.18 -6.08 35.30
CA LEU A 531 26.73 -7.34 35.91
C LEU A 531 25.27 -7.23 36.39
N GLU A 532 24.32 -7.59 35.55
CA GLU A 532 22.94 -7.68 35.99
C GLU A 532 22.73 -8.89 36.90
N LEU A 533 22.19 -8.63 38.10
CA LEU A 533 21.90 -9.64 39.09
C LEU A 533 20.39 -9.69 39.30
N HIS A 534 19.75 -10.68 38.70
CA HIS A 534 18.37 -10.99 39.00
C HIS A 534 18.33 -11.71 40.33
N PHE A 535 17.69 -11.06 41.29
CA PHE A 535 17.45 -11.64 42.60
C PHE A 535 16.10 -12.32 42.59
N ASN A 536 16.04 -13.39 43.36
CA ASN A 536 14.82 -14.07 43.71
C ASN A 536 13.92 -13.20 44.61
N SER A 537 13.62 -11.97 44.21
CA SER A 537 12.57 -11.19 44.85
C SER A 537 11.24 -11.87 44.54
N PRO A 538 10.42 -12.19 45.55
CA PRO A 538 9.15 -12.84 45.32
C PRO A 538 8.27 -11.90 44.50
N GLY A 539 8.06 -12.27 43.24
CA GLY A 539 6.88 -11.88 42.48
C GLY A 539 5.77 -12.87 42.77
N PHE A 540 4.53 -12.42 42.64
CA PHE A 540 3.39 -13.31 42.66
C PHE A 540 2.96 -13.61 41.24
N GLN A 541 2.87 -14.89 40.90
CA GLN A 541 2.09 -15.34 39.75
C GLN A 541 0.68 -15.69 40.21
N TYR A 542 -0.31 -15.07 39.57
CA TYR A 542 -1.73 -15.37 39.78
C TYR A 542 -2.27 -16.14 38.57
N ILE A 543 -2.70 -17.38 38.78
CA ILE A 543 -3.29 -18.22 37.72
C ILE A 543 -4.75 -18.50 38.05
N ASN A 544 -5.64 -17.96 37.22
CA ASN A 544 -7.08 -18.25 37.31
C ASN A 544 -7.36 -19.68 36.82
N LEU A 545 -7.82 -20.55 37.72
CA LEU A 545 -8.21 -21.92 37.45
C LEU A 545 -9.73 -22.05 37.35
N VAL A 546 -10.20 -22.84 36.38
CA VAL A 546 -11.60 -23.26 36.24
C VAL A 546 -11.81 -24.67 36.79
N SER A 547 -13.05 -25.03 37.12
CA SER A 547 -13.40 -26.42 37.45
C SER A 547 -13.09 -27.35 36.27
N GLY A 548 -12.45 -28.48 36.54
CA GLY A 548 -11.95 -29.41 35.53
C GLY A 548 -10.46 -29.22 35.25
N TRP A 549 -10.04 -29.55 34.02
CA TRP A 549 -8.63 -29.49 33.62
C TRP A 549 -8.21 -28.07 33.25
N ASN A 550 -7.02 -27.68 33.71
CA ASN A 550 -6.35 -26.41 33.43
C ASN A 550 -4.96 -26.70 32.87
N TRP A 551 -4.57 -26.08 31.76
CA TRP A 551 -3.22 -26.16 31.19
C TRP A 551 -2.48 -24.90 31.62
N ILE A 552 -1.49 -25.08 32.49
CA ILE A 552 -0.79 -23.96 33.10
C ILE A 552 0.71 -24.12 32.92
N SER A 553 1.42 -23.01 33.07
CA SER A 553 2.85 -22.99 33.23
C SER A 553 3.24 -21.92 34.26
N PHE A 554 4.44 -22.03 34.80
CA PHE A 554 4.93 -21.12 35.81
C PHE A 554 5.94 -20.17 35.17
N ASN A 555 5.73 -18.86 35.33
CA ASN A 555 6.75 -17.85 35.06
C ASN A 555 7.43 -17.39 36.36
N THR A 556 7.09 -18.01 37.50
CA THR A 556 7.77 -17.87 38.78
C THR A 556 8.21 -19.23 39.35
N LEU A 557 9.44 -19.33 39.83
CA LEU A 557 10.01 -20.47 40.55
C LEU A 557 9.83 -20.29 42.07
N PRO A 558 8.95 -21.07 42.73
CA PRO A 558 8.73 -20.97 44.16
C PRO A 558 9.92 -21.51 44.96
N GLN A 559 10.21 -20.90 46.12
CA GLN A 559 11.30 -21.35 47.00
C GLN A 559 11.09 -22.78 47.54
N ASN A 560 9.83 -23.18 47.69
CA ASN A 560 9.44 -24.54 48.07
C ASN A 560 8.65 -25.17 46.92
N ILE A 561 9.31 -26.05 46.16
CA ILE A 561 8.74 -26.72 44.99
C ILE A 561 7.92 -27.97 45.33
N SER A 562 7.70 -28.29 46.61
CA SER A 562 6.83 -29.42 46.98
C SER A 562 5.39 -29.16 46.54
N LEU A 563 4.68 -30.21 46.13
CA LEU A 563 3.29 -30.08 45.64
C LEU A 563 2.37 -29.45 46.70
N ASP A 564 2.58 -29.75 47.99
CA ASP A 564 1.79 -29.17 49.07
C ASP A 564 2.04 -27.68 49.27
N ALA A 565 3.28 -27.21 49.09
CA ALA A 565 3.60 -25.80 49.21
C ALA A 565 3.08 -25.01 48.01
N VAL A 566 3.34 -25.49 46.78
CA VAL A 566 2.92 -24.80 45.55
C VAL A 566 1.40 -24.70 45.44
N PHE A 567 0.68 -25.74 45.86
CA PHE A 567 -0.79 -25.79 45.76
C PHE A 567 -1.51 -25.48 47.07
N ALA A 568 -0.84 -24.83 48.03
CA ALA A 568 -1.44 -24.48 49.32
C ALA A 568 -2.71 -23.62 49.18
N ALA A 569 -2.66 -22.59 48.31
CA ALA A 569 -3.77 -21.68 48.05
C ALA A 569 -5.03 -22.38 47.48
N VAL A 570 -4.83 -23.53 46.82
CA VAL A 570 -5.90 -24.30 46.16
C VAL A 570 -6.07 -25.69 46.79
N ALA A 571 -5.62 -25.86 48.03
CA ALA A 571 -5.52 -27.19 48.62
C ALA A 571 -6.87 -27.92 48.79
N GLY A 572 -7.95 -27.14 48.97
CA GLY A 572 -9.31 -27.66 49.09
C GLY A 572 -9.99 -28.00 47.75
N SER A 573 -9.42 -27.59 46.61
CA SER A 573 -10.03 -27.78 45.29
C SER A 573 -9.17 -28.58 44.32
N ILE A 574 -7.86 -28.71 44.53
CA ILE A 574 -6.98 -29.47 43.64
C ILE A 574 -7.13 -30.98 43.80
N GLU A 575 -7.36 -31.69 42.69
CA GLU A 575 -7.56 -33.14 42.64
C GLU A 575 -6.35 -33.89 42.05
N GLN A 576 -5.72 -33.33 41.01
CA GLN A 576 -4.65 -34.00 40.28
C GLN A 576 -3.72 -32.99 39.61
N VAL A 577 -2.43 -33.28 39.56
CA VAL A 577 -1.43 -32.58 38.76
C VAL A 577 -0.68 -33.59 37.88
N LYS A 578 -0.34 -33.21 36.65
CA LYS A 578 0.46 -34.03 35.75
C LYS A 578 1.38 -33.19 34.88
N THR A 579 2.54 -33.76 34.57
CA THR A 579 3.37 -33.37 33.43
C THR A 579 3.06 -34.32 32.26
N GLN A 580 3.82 -34.23 31.17
CA GLN A 580 3.70 -35.17 30.05
C GLN A 580 4.07 -36.62 30.44
N THR A 581 4.90 -36.81 31.47
CA THR A 581 5.48 -38.12 31.82
C THR A 581 5.21 -38.59 33.25
N ARG A 582 4.78 -37.69 34.15
CA ARG A 582 4.55 -37.98 35.58
C ARG A 582 3.21 -37.42 36.05
N SER A 583 2.65 -37.94 37.13
CA SER A 583 1.41 -37.45 37.72
C SER A 583 1.34 -37.69 39.22
N ALA A 584 0.53 -36.87 39.91
CA ALA A 584 0.15 -37.08 41.30
C ALA A 584 -1.33 -36.74 41.51
N ILE A 585 -2.02 -37.58 42.28
CA ILE A 585 -3.43 -37.42 42.64
C ILE A 585 -3.51 -37.12 44.14
N ARG A 586 -4.38 -36.18 44.52
CA ARG A 586 -4.59 -35.81 45.92
C ARG A 586 -5.65 -36.73 46.55
N VAL A 587 -5.25 -37.53 47.53
CA VAL A 587 -6.12 -38.48 48.24
C VAL A 587 -5.98 -38.28 49.74
N ASN A 588 -7.10 -37.98 50.42
CA ASN A 588 -7.15 -37.75 51.88
C ASN A 588 -6.12 -36.73 52.40
N GLY A 589 -5.85 -35.68 51.61
CA GLY A 589 -4.90 -34.62 51.96
C GLY A 589 -3.45 -34.88 51.54
N SER A 590 -3.11 -36.09 51.06
CA SER A 590 -1.75 -36.46 50.63
C SER A 590 -1.65 -36.68 49.11
N TRP A 591 -0.46 -36.48 48.56
CA TRP A 591 -0.17 -36.77 47.15
C TRP A 591 0.21 -38.23 46.92
N LEU A 592 -0.39 -38.87 45.92
CA LEU A 592 -0.07 -40.23 45.46
C LEU A 592 0.31 -40.20 43.97
N GLY A 593 1.52 -40.64 43.63
CA GLY A 593 2.00 -40.72 42.25
C GLY A 593 3.52 -40.64 42.14
N ASP A 594 4.02 -40.51 40.92
CA ASP A 594 5.44 -40.42 40.57
C ASP A 594 5.92 -38.97 40.35
N LEU A 595 5.02 -37.98 40.43
CA LEU A 595 5.37 -36.57 40.55
C LEU A 595 5.47 -36.19 42.03
N SER A 596 6.69 -35.99 42.53
CA SER A 596 6.95 -35.66 43.94
C SER A 596 6.98 -34.17 44.25
N ASP A 597 7.27 -33.35 43.23
CA ASP A 597 7.53 -31.92 43.35
C ASP A 597 7.41 -31.24 41.96
N MET A 598 7.66 -29.94 41.94
CA MET A 598 7.61 -29.06 40.77
C MET A 598 9.00 -28.78 40.18
N SER A 599 9.95 -29.71 40.29
CA SER A 599 11.32 -29.55 39.77
C SER A 599 11.39 -29.21 38.28
N GLY A 600 10.39 -29.60 37.49
CA GLY A 600 10.33 -29.29 36.06
C GLY A 600 9.94 -27.86 35.68
N ILE A 601 9.69 -26.96 36.63
CA ILE A 601 9.39 -25.54 36.34
C ILE A 601 10.55 -24.88 35.58
N SER A 602 11.79 -25.12 36.01
CA SER A 602 13.00 -24.58 35.34
C SER A 602 13.30 -25.25 34.00
N ASP A 603 12.76 -26.44 33.77
CA ASP A 603 12.99 -27.22 32.55
C ASP A 603 11.98 -26.88 31.44
N GLY A 604 11.17 -25.83 31.63
CA GLY A 604 10.17 -25.40 30.68
C GLY A 604 8.96 -26.33 30.58
N LEU A 605 8.62 -27.08 31.64
CA LEU A 605 7.47 -27.98 31.62
C LEU A 605 6.14 -27.26 31.81
N MET A 606 5.18 -27.60 30.96
CA MET A 606 3.77 -27.34 31.23
C MET A 606 3.20 -28.37 32.21
N TYR A 607 2.24 -27.93 33.02
CA TYR A 607 1.45 -28.76 33.91
C TYR A 607 -0.02 -28.76 33.50
N ARG A 608 -0.68 -29.91 33.64
CA ARG A 608 -2.14 -29.97 33.66
C ARG A 608 -2.62 -30.21 35.07
N ILE A 609 -3.51 -29.35 35.54
CA ILE A 609 -4.07 -29.41 36.89
C ILE A 609 -5.57 -29.62 36.79
N LYS A 610 -6.09 -30.58 37.55
CA LYS A 610 -7.53 -30.78 37.72
C LYS A 610 -7.98 -30.21 39.04
N THR A 611 -8.97 -29.33 39.02
CA THR A 611 -9.63 -28.82 40.23
C THR A 611 -11.11 -29.16 40.24
N SER A 612 -11.71 -29.32 41.42
CA SER A 612 -13.13 -29.55 41.62
C SER A 612 -13.95 -28.26 41.47
N ALA A 613 -13.34 -27.11 41.71
CA ALA A 613 -13.95 -25.78 41.61
C ALA A 613 -12.97 -24.74 41.04
N ALA A 614 -13.51 -23.61 40.58
CA ALA A 614 -12.70 -22.46 40.18
C ALA A 614 -11.95 -21.89 41.40
N ALA A 615 -10.69 -21.49 41.21
CA ALA A 615 -9.83 -20.95 42.25
C ALA A 615 -8.72 -20.10 41.63
N ILE A 616 -8.07 -19.28 42.43
CA ILE A 616 -6.85 -18.57 42.02
C ILE A 616 -5.68 -19.33 42.65
N LEU A 617 -4.78 -19.82 41.80
CA LEU A 617 -3.49 -20.32 42.25
C LEU A 617 -2.55 -19.13 42.36
N GLU A 618 -2.11 -18.87 43.58
CA GLU A 618 -1.11 -17.86 43.91
C GLU A 618 0.22 -18.56 44.15
N VAL A 619 1.25 -18.16 43.41
CA VAL A 619 2.58 -18.74 43.47
C VAL A 619 3.56 -17.62 43.74
N GLU A 620 4.05 -17.58 44.97
CA GLU A 620 5.13 -16.68 45.34
C GLU A 620 6.46 -17.32 44.91
N GLY A 621 7.21 -16.62 44.08
CA GLY A 621 8.44 -17.16 43.52
C GLY A 621 9.24 -16.14 42.75
N SER A 622 10.39 -16.56 42.29
CA SER A 622 11.32 -15.74 41.53
C SER A 622 11.06 -15.89 40.04
N ALA A 623 11.27 -14.88 39.20
CA ALA A 623 11.04 -15.04 37.76
C ALA A 623 11.78 -16.27 37.21
N VAL A 624 11.12 -17.09 36.38
CA VAL A 624 11.80 -18.21 35.70
C VAL A 624 12.66 -17.61 34.59
N VAL A 625 13.93 -18.02 34.55
CA VAL A 625 14.89 -17.61 33.51
C VAL A 625 14.35 -18.06 32.14
N TYR A 626 14.13 -17.12 31.22
CA TYR A 626 13.38 -17.35 29.98
C TYR A 626 14.24 -17.58 28.73
N ASP A 627 15.54 -17.30 28.80
CA ASP A 627 16.53 -17.57 27.74
C ASP A 627 17.01 -19.03 27.72
N THR A 628 16.58 -19.83 28.70
CA THR A 628 16.98 -21.24 28.82
C THR A 628 16.38 -22.05 27.66
N PRO A 629 17.21 -22.64 26.78
CA PRO A 629 16.71 -23.36 25.61
C PRO A 629 15.92 -24.62 26.00
N ILE A 630 14.70 -24.76 25.48
CA ILE A 630 13.80 -25.89 25.78
C ILE A 630 13.94 -26.94 24.66
N PRO A 631 14.51 -28.13 24.94
CA PRO A 631 14.63 -29.18 23.94
C PRO A 631 13.26 -29.82 23.65
N LEU A 632 12.90 -29.89 22.37
CA LEU A 632 11.65 -30.48 21.90
C LEU A 632 11.95 -31.72 21.04
N VAL A 633 11.19 -32.80 21.25
CA VAL A 633 11.30 -34.05 20.46
C VAL A 633 10.26 -34.07 19.34
N ALA A 634 10.41 -34.94 18.35
CA ALA A 634 9.37 -35.14 17.33
C ALA A 634 8.03 -35.59 17.97
N GLY A 635 6.92 -35.05 17.46
CA GLY A 635 5.57 -35.25 17.98
C GLY A 635 5.12 -34.14 18.94
N TRP A 636 4.15 -34.46 19.80
CA TRP A 636 3.59 -33.51 20.77
C TRP A 636 4.53 -33.28 21.96
N ASN A 637 4.83 -32.01 22.23
CA ASN A 637 5.58 -31.57 23.41
C ASN A 637 4.68 -30.67 24.26
N TRP A 638 4.71 -30.81 25.58
CA TRP A 638 4.03 -29.92 26.53
C TRP A 638 5.04 -28.92 27.08
N THR A 639 4.88 -27.65 26.76
CA THR A 639 5.88 -26.62 27.03
C THR A 639 5.31 -25.42 27.79
N ALA A 640 6.13 -24.85 28.66
CA ALA A 640 5.87 -23.64 29.43
C ALA A 640 6.12 -22.37 28.61
N TYR A 641 5.62 -21.25 29.13
CA TYR A 641 6.00 -19.91 28.70
C TYR A 641 6.60 -19.12 29.90
N PRO A 642 7.93 -19.21 30.10
CA PRO A 642 8.64 -18.50 31.17
C PRO A 642 8.71 -16.96 31.08
N PRO A 643 8.63 -16.31 29.89
CA PRO A 643 8.67 -14.85 29.83
C PRO A 643 7.62 -14.17 30.70
N GLN A 644 7.90 -12.93 31.12
CA GLN A 644 7.09 -12.20 32.11
C GLN A 644 5.96 -11.36 31.49
N ALA A 645 5.99 -11.15 30.17
CA ALA A 645 4.97 -10.42 29.41
C ALA A 645 4.45 -11.30 28.28
N SER A 646 3.25 -11.02 27.76
CA SER A 646 2.72 -11.71 26.58
C SER A 646 3.50 -11.35 25.32
N GLU A 647 3.55 -12.27 24.35
CA GLU A 647 4.19 -12.07 23.06
C GLU A 647 3.31 -12.61 21.93
N GLN A 648 3.45 -12.05 20.72
CA GLN A 648 2.83 -12.58 19.51
C GLN A 648 3.30 -14.00 19.24
N THR A 649 2.37 -14.88 18.89
CA THR A 649 2.62 -16.32 18.76
C THR A 649 3.70 -16.62 17.74
N GLU A 650 3.72 -15.90 16.62
CA GLU A 650 4.71 -16.03 15.56
C GLU A 650 6.12 -15.66 16.04
N THR A 651 6.26 -14.53 16.75
CA THR A 651 7.53 -14.08 17.33
C THR A 651 8.02 -15.07 18.38
N ALA A 652 7.13 -15.51 19.27
CA ALA A 652 7.45 -16.38 20.41
C ALA A 652 7.97 -17.77 19.99
N VAL A 653 7.50 -18.32 18.87
CA VAL A 653 7.90 -19.65 18.38
C VAL A 653 8.85 -19.61 17.18
N SER A 654 9.37 -18.41 16.85
CA SER A 654 10.24 -18.17 15.69
C SER A 654 11.43 -19.14 15.60
N SER A 655 12.04 -19.52 16.74
CA SER A 655 13.21 -20.42 16.79
C SER A 655 12.92 -21.86 16.31
N ILE A 656 11.65 -22.26 16.25
CA ILE A 656 11.22 -23.61 15.84
C ILE A 656 10.30 -23.59 14.61
N MET A 657 10.10 -22.44 13.98
CA MET A 657 9.15 -22.29 12.87
C MET A 657 9.48 -23.21 11.70
N THR A 658 10.73 -23.65 11.52
CA THR A 658 11.09 -24.62 10.47
C THR A 658 10.78 -26.08 10.81
N GLN A 659 10.60 -26.42 12.08
CA GLN A 659 10.41 -27.79 12.58
C GLN A 659 9.02 -28.03 13.19
N ALA A 660 8.27 -26.97 13.52
CA ALA A 660 6.96 -27.04 14.14
C ALA A 660 5.83 -26.76 13.13
N THR A 661 4.72 -27.49 13.28
CA THR A 661 3.55 -27.37 12.38
C THR A 661 2.27 -26.97 13.11
N GLN A 662 2.19 -27.15 14.42
CA GLN A 662 1.00 -26.77 15.19
C GLN A 662 1.32 -26.33 16.61
N VAL A 663 0.71 -25.24 17.06
CA VAL A 663 0.78 -24.76 18.45
C VAL A 663 -0.63 -24.66 19.01
N LYS A 664 -0.85 -25.12 20.23
CA LYS A 664 -2.16 -25.09 20.89
C LYS A 664 -2.06 -24.59 22.32
N SER A 665 -3.01 -23.75 22.70
CA SER A 665 -3.36 -23.54 24.10
C SER A 665 -4.49 -24.50 24.51
N GLN A 666 -5.03 -24.33 25.71
CA GLN A 666 -6.19 -25.10 26.14
C GLN A 666 -7.45 -24.83 25.29
N THR A 667 -7.58 -23.62 24.75
CA THR A 667 -8.81 -23.17 24.06
C THR A 667 -8.60 -22.70 22.63
N GLN A 668 -7.36 -22.43 22.21
CA GLN A 668 -7.01 -21.87 20.91
C GLN A 668 -5.92 -22.69 20.23
N SER A 669 -5.74 -22.51 18.92
CA SER A 669 -4.68 -23.14 18.15
C SER A 669 -4.29 -22.37 16.90
N VAL A 670 -3.03 -22.52 16.49
CA VAL A 670 -2.54 -22.15 15.14
C VAL A 670 -1.93 -23.36 14.45
N VAL A 671 -2.04 -23.40 13.13
CA VAL A 671 -1.41 -24.38 12.25
C VAL A 671 -0.56 -23.64 11.23
N LYS A 672 0.65 -24.13 10.97
CA LYS A 672 1.50 -23.60 9.92
C LYS A 672 0.99 -24.03 8.55
N ILE A 673 0.67 -23.06 7.69
CA ILE A 673 0.26 -23.28 6.30
C ILE A 673 1.19 -22.45 5.39
N GLY A 674 2.11 -23.11 4.69
CA GLY A 674 3.16 -22.40 3.95
C GLY A 674 4.19 -21.78 4.91
N GLN A 675 4.35 -20.46 4.87
CA GLN A 675 5.19 -19.72 5.83
C GLN A 675 4.39 -19.12 6.99
N ASP A 676 3.05 -19.07 6.87
CA ASP A 676 2.20 -18.33 7.80
C ASP A 676 1.60 -19.23 8.88
N LEU A 677 1.34 -18.65 10.07
CA LEU A 677 0.56 -19.29 11.12
C LEU A 677 -0.92 -18.89 10.98
N VAL A 678 -1.79 -19.88 10.77
CA VAL A 678 -3.23 -19.67 10.59
C VAL A 678 -4.00 -20.28 11.76
N GLY A 679 -4.79 -19.47 12.45
CA GLY A 679 -5.61 -19.91 13.58
C GLY A 679 -6.07 -18.76 14.47
N ASP A 680 -6.50 -19.09 15.68
CA ASP A 680 -7.09 -18.13 16.64
C ASP A 680 -6.22 -17.91 17.90
N LEU A 681 -5.03 -18.52 17.96
CA LEU A 681 -4.03 -18.27 18.99
C LEU A 681 -3.07 -17.16 18.53
N GLU A 682 -3.45 -15.90 18.77
CA GLU A 682 -2.65 -14.74 18.37
C GLU A 682 -1.51 -14.46 19.35
N GLN A 683 -1.73 -14.62 20.66
CA GLN A 683 -0.72 -14.37 21.70
C GLN A 683 -0.45 -15.56 22.62
N ILE A 684 0.81 -15.67 23.05
CA ILE A 684 1.26 -16.56 24.12
C ILE A 684 1.47 -15.71 25.38
N SER A 685 0.98 -16.17 26.53
CA SER A 685 0.89 -15.38 27.76
C SER A 685 1.40 -16.14 28.99
N PRO A 686 1.96 -15.43 29.99
CA PRO A 686 2.36 -16.02 31.26
C PRO A 686 1.19 -16.73 31.97
N GLY A 687 1.47 -17.83 32.68
CA GLY A 687 0.46 -18.60 33.41
C GLY A 687 -0.34 -19.59 32.57
N LYS A 688 -0.12 -19.65 31.25
CA LYS A 688 -0.77 -20.60 30.34
C LYS A 688 0.19 -21.70 29.89
N GLY A 689 -0.32 -22.92 29.74
CA GLY A 689 0.44 -24.05 29.19
C GLY A 689 0.12 -24.28 27.71
N TYR A 690 1.14 -24.69 26.94
CA TYR A 690 1.03 -24.87 25.49
C TYR A 690 1.48 -26.26 25.06
N THR A 691 0.90 -26.76 23.97
CA THR A 691 1.38 -27.96 23.29
C THR A 691 1.82 -27.65 21.88
N ILE A 692 3.00 -28.13 21.52
CA ILE A 692 3.62 -27.90 20.21
C ILE A 692 3.83 -29.23 19.50
N TRP A 693 3.37 -29.32 18.26
CA TRP A 693 3.67 -30.44 17.36
C TRP A 693 4.93 -30.12 16.56
N MET A 694 5.94 -30.96 16.77
CA MET A 694 7.21 -30.92 16.07
C MET A 694 7.26 -32.04 15.04
N ASP A 695 7.52 -31.71 13.78
CA ASP A 695 7.78 -32.72 12.74
C ASP A 695 9.16 -33.35 12.91
N GLU A 696 10.13 -32.57 13.38
CA GLU A 696 11.50 -33.00 13.70
C GLU A 696 11.95 -32.39 15.04
N PRO A 697 12.90 -33.00 15.78
CA PRO A 697 13.42 -32.43 17.02
C PRO A 697 13.99 -31.03 16.82
N GLY A 698 13.85 -30.17 17.83
CA GLY A 698 14.29 -28.78 17.78
C GLY A 698 14.52 -28.19 19.17
N THR A 699 14.86 -26.91 19.23
CA THR A 699 15.06 -26.20 20.50
C THR A 699 14.29 -24.90 20.46
N LEU A 700 13.35 -24.76 21.40
CA LEU A 700 12.58 -23.55 21.57
C LEU A 700 13.37 -22.56 22.43
N ILE A 701 13.59 -21.37 21.88
CA ILE A 701 14.23 -20.23 22.52
C ILE A 701 13.26 -19.09 22.39
N TYR A 702 12.77 -18.58 23.51
CA TYR A 702 11.95 -17.38 23.51
C TYR A 702 12.84 -16.16 23.28
N PRO A 703 12.43 -15.20 22.44
CA PRO A 703 13.19 -13.97 22.24
C PRO A 703 13.27 -13.17 23.55
N GLU A 704 14.32 -12.36 23.70
CA GLU A 704 14.35 -11.32 24.73
C GLU A 704 13.15 -10.40 24.52
N GLY A 705 12.14 -10.56 25.38
CA GLY A 705 10.88 -9.84 25.28
C GLY A 705 11.14 -8.35 25.34
N GLY A 706 10.51 -7.62 24.41
CA GLY A 706 10.68 -6.19 24.21
C GLY A 706 10.64 -5.37 25.51
N SER A 707 11.48 -4.35 25.51
CA SER A 707 11.44 -3.22 26.41
C SER A 707 9.99 -2.76 26.66
N LEU A 708 9.75 -2.29 27.89
CA LEU A 708 8.65 -1.39 28.20
C LEU A 708 8.84 -0.08 27.41
N GLU A 709 8.65 -0.09 26.10
CA GLU A 709 8.38 1.11 25.33
C GLU A 709 6.88 1.42 25.46
N ALA A 710 6.59 2.63 25.92
CA ALA A 710 5.27 3.11 26.24
C ALA A 710 4.27 2.91 25.07
N ARG A 711 3.30 2.01 25.26
CA ARG A 711 1.99 2.16 24.61
C ARG A 711 1.07 2.82 25.62
N GLY A 712 0.43 3.90 25.18
CA GLY A 712 -0.25 4.87 26.01
C GLY A 712 -1.22 4.28 27.03
N VAL A 713 -1.43 5.05 28.09
CA VAL A 713 -2.56 4.90 29.00
C VAL A 713 -3.85 5.00 28.17
N GLU A 714 -4.35 3.90 27.64
CA GLU A 714 -5.79 3.75 27.52
C GLU A 714 -6.30 3.42 28.90
N SER A 715 -6.97 4.41 29.51
CA SER A 715 -7.78 4.16 30.68
C SER A 715 -8.75 3.04 30.31
N GLU A 716 -8.62 1.90 30.98
CA GLU A 716 -9.65 0.87 30.95
C GLU A 716 -10.88 1.48 31.63
N THR A 717 -11.74 2.13 30.83
CA THR A 717 -13.06 2.54 31.26
C THR A 717 -13.81 1.29 31.67
N ILE A 718 -14.07 1.17 32.96
CA ILE A 718 -15.01 0.23 33.56
C ILE A 718 -16.29 0.22 32.71
N PRO A 719 -16.69 -0.92 32.11
CA PRO A 719 -17.97 -1.01 31.42
C PRO A 719 -19.09 -1.00 32.46
N SER A 720 -19.67 0.18 32.71
CA SER A 720 -20.97 0.26 33.35
C SER A 720 -22.04 -0.17 32.34
N ARG A 721 -22.56 -1.39 32.46
CA ARG A 721 -23.97 -1.70 32.14
C ARG A 721 -24.40 -3.07 32.66
N TYR A 722 -24.90 -3.05 33.89
CA TYR A 722 -26.10 -3.83 34.21
C TYR A 722 -27.27 -3.19 33.46
N VAL A 723 -27.77 -3.83 32.40
CA VAL A 723 -29.22 -3.90 32.12
C VAL A 723 -29.50 -5.26 31.48
N SER A 724 -30.37 -6.00 32.14
CA SER A 724 -30.98 -7.28 31.76
C SER A 724 -31.42 -7.37 30.30
N LEU A 725 -31.13 -8.52 29.67
CA LEU A 725 -31.96 -9.07 28.60
C LEU A 725 -32.31 -10.51 28.97
N ASP A 726 -33.39 -10.60 29.74
CA ASP A 726 -34.25 -11.77 29.73
C ASP A 726 -35.17 -11.65 28.50
N SER A 727 -35.59 -12.81 27.99
CA SER A 727 -36.61 -13.05 26.95
C SER A 727 -36.19 -13.13 25.47
N ALA A 728 -36.57 -14.30 24.91
CA ALA A 728 -37.01 -14.59 23.54
C ALA A 728 -36.01 -15.20 22.55
N LEU A 729 -35.58 -16.44 22.86
CA LEU A 729 -35.69 -17.52 21.87
C LEU A 729 -37.18 -17.91 21.73
N ALA A 730 -37.78 -17.68 20.56
CA ALA A 730 -38.77 -18.58 19.95
C ALA A 730 -39.34 -18.02 18.64
N SER A 731 -39.27 -18.84 17.59
CA SER A 731 -40.08 -18.81 16.35
C SER A 731 -39.81 -17.63 15.39
N ASP A 732 -39.83 -17.76 14.06
CA ASP A 732 -40.35 -18.81 13.20
C ASP A 732 -39.67 -18.70 11.82
N SER A 733 -39.79 -19.82 11.13
CA SER A 733 -39.40 -20.31 9.82
C SER A 733 -39.44 -19.45 8.55
N ARG A 734 -38.73 -20.02 7.54
CA ARG A 734 -38.86 -19.90 6.07
C ARG A 734 -38.28 -18.65 5.37
N LYS A 735 -37.17 -18.84 4.68
CA LYS A 735 -37.12 -19.17 3.24
C LYS A 735 -35.73 -19.60 2.82
#